data_AF-A0A9E4LDM2-F1
#
_entry.id   AF-A0A9E4LDM2-F1
#
_cell.length_a   1.000
_cell.length_b   1.000
_cell.length_c   1.000
_cell.angle_alpha   90.00
_cell.angle_beta   90.00
_cell.angle_gamma   90.00
#
_symmetry.space_group_name_H-M   'P 1'
#
loop_
_entity.id
_entity.type
_entity.pdbx_description
1 polymer ?
#
loop_
_entity_poly.entity_id
_entity_poly.type
_entity_poly.pdbx_seq_one_letter_code
_entity_poly.pdbx_strand_id
1 'polypeptide(L)'
;MSKTTADRFRKTGIRFLLPALLATLVVALLACGGSGQPAPETPAGGAATGGAATGGAATAGTAPATGGQAATAAPQATTAMAQETQLETQGESFEFQLVCINRNVAACELVNSFFIPEIESRTGGQLQFTLSSFPELGIAGGDTLRLIGDNTLEVAEVYSGYVGGDLPLLDVGNLWGLSPSEEAHLELTDAIHEDLVAVLKETTGGQPIMRQYYPNQFIFSREELDSLDQFDNKKIRQHSTILGDLLAGLGAEGQFVAFADVYTALERGVLDGGVTGGEPGHSQRWYEVTDYLYGPIVGSVAVAYYTMSGDAWAQLPPDIQQITLEVGREYEELARKKLIEEWNVISVTANVESGMIHRPFSDEVQAKMREVALEVILPNWVQRTGGPDSAAVKLYNDKVGPIVGVSIGPDGAAHAMDGMMMAKETELVSQGENIEIQLVCINRTGNPCTLIYSTEEEQGIDGFIERVRDRTEGQVEFQISSFPELGLAGPDSLRLIEDRTMELAEIYSGYIGGDLPIIDMANLWGLYPDSETNFAVIDATREDVHRIIEQQSNGIVIMENYYESNYYFSSKELRTLTDFEDLKTRSHSTVLSDLLDGMGAEPQFMAFADVYTALERGVLDAAVSCGTCGSGVRWYEVTDYMVGPIVAIGVTWITMNKEVWDAIPADLQAIIREEGERHQSTSREWVETVWAQEGIDENTEGGMEYIEFSQEIQDALFQAGRNNVLPRWVERTGGPNSQAVQIYNEKAAPIIGVRVGADGLAEDIN
;
A
#
# COMPACT_ATOMS: atom_id res chain seq x y z
N MET A 1 -28.17 10.33 18.67
CA MET A 1 -29.41 9.56 18.38
C MET A 1 -29.43 8.26 19.20
N SER A 2 -30.60 7.71 19.51
CA SER A 2 -30.83 6.70 20.57
C SER A 2 -30.58 5.23 20.15
N LYS A 3 -29.72 4.55 20.91
CA LYS A 3 -29.78 3.17 21.49
C LYS A 3 -30.61 2.02 20.86
N THR A 4 -30.94 2.00 19.57
CA THR A 4 -31.81 0.92 19.01
C THR A 4 -31.31 0.23 17.73
N THR A 5 -30.03 0.35 17.38
CA THR A 5 -29.47 -0.29 16.17
C THR A 5 -28.61 -1.54 16.48
N ALA A 6 -28.17 -1.74 17.73
CA ALA A 6 -27.23 -2.81 18.09
C ALA A 6 -27.86 -4.21 18.29
N ASP A 7 -29.19 -4.36 18.25
CA ASP A 7 -29.87 -5.60 18.67
C ASP A 7 -30.41 -6.46 17.51
N ARG A 8 -30.05 -6.16 16.25
CA ARG A 8 -30.48 -6.94 15.07
C ARG A 8 -29.45 -7.93 14.50
N PHE A 9 -28.20 -7.90 14.94
CA PHE A 9 -27.14 -8.74 14.35
C PHE A 9 -26.90 -10.11 15.03
N ARG A 10 -27.70 -10.51 16.03
CA ARG A 10 -27.45 -11.73 16.83
C ARG A 10 -28.19 -13.00 16.40
N LYS A 11 -28.81 -13.08 15.21
CA LYS A 11 -29.61 -14.25 14.82
C LYS A 11 -29.46 -14.70 13.36
N THR A 12 -28.31 -15.32 13.05
CA THR A 12 -28.26 -16.35 12.00
C THR A 12 -27.18 -17.36 12.39
N GLY A 13 -27.60 -18.53 12.87
CA GLY A 13 -26.70 -19.59 13.30
C GLY A 13 -26.26 -20.45 12.13
N ILE A 14 -24.95 -20.54 11.91
CA ILE A 14 -24.30 -21.50 11.01
C ILE A 14 -23.44 -22.42 11.89
N ARG A 15 -23.73 -23.72 11.83
CA ARG A 15 -23.02 -24.77 12.56
C ARG A 15 -21.85 -25.28 11.72
N PHE A 16 -20.66 -25.24 12.30
CA PHE A 16 -19.42 -25.82 11.79
C PHE A 16 -19.53 -27.33 11.54
N LEU A 17 -19.02 -27.79 10.39
CA LEU A 17 -18.66 -29.18 10.09
C LEU A 17 -17.42 -29.21 9.19
N LEU A 18 -16.23 -29.36 9.78
CA LEU A 18 -15.01 -29.87 9.13
C LEU A 18 -14.43 -30.97 10.04
N PRO A 19 -14.40 -32.24 9.59
CA PRO A 19 -13.09 -32.89 9.48
C PRO A 19 -13.02 -33.89 8.31
N ALA A 20 -12.16 -33.65 7.33
CA ALA A 20 -11.81 -34.67 6.33
C ALA A 20 -10.42 -34.53 5.66
N LEU A 21 -9.52 -33.65 6.09
CA LEU A 21 -8.25 -33.36 5.38
C LEU A 21 -6.97 -33.51 6.23
N LEU A 22 -7.00 -34.36 7.26
CA LEU A 22 -5.90 -34.50 8.23
C LEU A 22 -5.25 -35.89 8.29
N ALA A 23 -5.24 -36.64 7.19
CA ALA A 23 -4.77 -38.04 7.19
C ALA A 23 -3.50 -38.34 6.37
N THR A 24 -2.82 -37.35 5.76
CA THR A 24 -1.72 -37.67 4.81
C THR A 24 -0.33 -37.16 5.20
N LEU A 25 -0.15 -36.41 6.30
CA LEU A 25 1.14 -35.76 6.59
C LEU A 25 1.96 -36.32 7.78
N VAL A 26 1.64 -37.50 8.34
CA VAL A 26 2.27 -38.00 9.60
C VAL A 26 3.22 -39.20 9.39
N VAL A 27 3.83 -39.40 8.23
CA VAL A 27 4.72 -40.58 8.00
C VAL A 27 6.19 -40.25 7.67
N ALA A 28 6.61 -38.98 7.57
CA ALA A 28 7.94 -38.66 7.03
C ALA A 28 9.07 -38.33 8.03
N LEU A 29 8.85 -38.13 9.34
CA LEU A 29 9.89 -37.56 10.23
C LEU A 29 10.15 -38.35 11.52
N LEU A 30 10.52 -39.62 11.39
CA LEU A 30 11.07 -40.42 12.50
C LEU A 30 12.24 -41.31 12.02
N ALA A 31 13.35 -40.69 11.60
CA ALA A 31 14.66 -41.36 11.53
C ALA A 31 15.80 -40.33 11.51
N CYS A 32 16.84 -40.59 12.31
CA CYS A 32 18.02 -39.74 12.60
C CYS A 32 17.72 -38.63 13.61
N GLY A 33 18.39 -38.51 14.76
CA GLY A 33 19.55 -39.20 15.32
C GLY A 33 20.17 -38.24 16.33
N GLY A 34 20.26 -38.66 17.60
CA GLY A 34 20.72 -37.82 18.69
C GLY A 34 22.19 -37.39 18.61
N SER A 35 22.51 -36.29 19.29
CA SER A 35 23.86 -35.89 19.62
C SER A 35 23.99 -35.72 21.13
N GLY A 36 25.10 -36.23 21.69
CA GLY A 36 25.41 -36.15 23.10
C GLY A 36 26.81 -35.60 23.31
N GLN A 37 26.86 -34.52 24.09
CA GLN A 37 27.94 -34.04 24.96
C GLN A 37 29.00 -33.05 24.45
N PRO A 38 29.52 -32.19 25.38
CA PRO A 38 29.81 -30.78 25.10
C PRO A 38 31.29 -30.39 25.19
N ALA A 39 31.55 -29.13 24.84
CA ALA A 39 32.82 -28.40 24.82
C ALA A 39 33.53 -28.27 26.19
N PRO A 40 34.81 -27.84 26.18
CA PRO A 40 35.40 -27.15 27.32
C PRO A 40 35.89 -25.73 26.98
N GLU A 41 35.39 -24.80 27.80
CA GLU A 41 36.08 -23.72 28.54
C GLU A 41 37.29 -22.98 27.93
N THR A 42 37.08 -21.67 27.75
CA THR A 42 38.07 -20.58 27.78
C THR A 42 38.75 -20.42 29.15
N PRO A 43 39.89 -19.69 29.21
CA PRO A 43 40.10 -18.76 30.31
C PRO A 43 40.40 -17.32 29.85
N ALA A 44 39.84 -16.41 30.64
CA ALA A 44 39.94 -14.96 30.58
C ALA A 44 41.36 -14.42 30.88
N GLY A 45 41.59 -13.16 30.49
CA GLY A 45 42.62 -12.34 31.11
C GLY A 45 42.79 -10.95 30.51
N GLY A 46 42.48 -9.93 31.31
CA GLY A 46 43.33 -8.73 31.41
C GLY A 46 42.76 -7.40 30.92
N ALA A 47 42.15 -6.66 31.84
CA ALA A 47 41.93 -5.22 31.71
C ALA A 47 43.26 -4.44 31.80
N ALA A 48 43.39 -3.38 31.01
CA ALA A 48 44.32 -2.29 31.27
C ALA A 48 43.73 -0.95 30.82
N THR A 49 43.65 -0.06 31.80
CA THR A 49 43.27 1.36 31.74
C THR A 49 44.35 2.23 31.09
N GLY A 50 43.95 3.34 30.45
CA GLY A 50 44.67 4.59 30.57
C GLY A 50 44.68 5.50 29.35
N GLY A 51 44.32 6.77 29.57
CA GLY A 51 45.01 7.89 28.91
C GLY A 51 44.15 8.84 28.09
N ALA A 52 43.54 9.82 28.76
CA ALA A 52 43.11 11.06 28.12
C ALA A 52 44.33 11.90 27.71
N ALA A 53 44.28 12.49 26.51
CA ALA A 53 45.09 13.65 26.16
C ALA A 53 44.32 14.57 25.20
N THR A 54 44.24 15.82 25.62
CA THR A 54 43.63 17.00 25.01
C THR A 54 44.40 17.54 23.82
N GLY A 55 43.70 18.21 22.90
CA GLY A 55 44.16 19.50 22.35
C GLY A 55 43.98 19.70 20.84
N GLY A 56 43.36 20.81 20.47
CA GLY A 56 43.61 21.46 19.17
C GLY A 56 42.40 22.08 18.49
N ALA A 57 42.02 23.29 18.91
CA ALA A 57 41.15 24.18 18.14
C ALA A 57 41.94 24.92 17.04
N ALA A 58 41.36 25.06 15.85
CA ALA A 58 41.72 26.08 14.85
C ALA A 58 40.52 26.31 13.90
N THR A 59 39.75 27.37 14.14
CA THR A 59 39.70 28.65 13.39
C THR A 59 38.80 28.66 12.15
N ALA A 60 37.82 29.57 12.22
CA ALA A 60 36.86 29.98 11.21
C ALA A 60 37.49 30.63 9.97
N GLY A 61 36.81 30.46 8.84
CA GLY A 61 36.96 31.28 7.62
C GLY A 61 35.57 31.51 7.02
N THR A 62 35.19 32.78 6.93
CA THR A 62 33.88 33.29 6.47
C THR A 62 33.85 33.66 4.98
N ALA A 63 32.69 33.36 4.37
CA ALA A 63 31.97 34.09 3.29
C ALA A 63 32.44 33.92 1.81
N PRO A 64 31.58 34.18 0.78
CA PRO A 64 30.25 34.80 0.82
C PRO A 64 29.12 34.13 0.01
N ALA A 65 27.89 34.59 0.28
CA ALA A 65 26.65 34.34 -0.46
C ALA A 65 26.59 35.10 -1.80
N THR A 66 25.90 34.54 -2.80
CA THR A 66 24.99 35.24 -3.74
C THR A 66 24.31 34.23 -4.68
N GLY A 67 22.99 34.37 -4.88
CA GLY A 67 22.31 33.83 -6.07
C GLY A 67 20.92 33.27 -5.79
N GLY A 68 19.92 34.13 -5.63
CA GLY A 68 18.54 33.71 -5.49
C GLY A 68 17.96 33.18 -6.81
N GLN A 69 17.20 32.09 -6.72
CA GLN A 69 16.18 31.73 -7.70
C GLN A 69 14.87 31.51 -6.94
N ALA A 70 13.82 32.11 -7.49
CA ALA A 70 12.50 32.19 -6.92
C ALA A 70 11.86 30.80 -6.88
N ALA A 71 11.49 30.33 -5.69
CA ALA A 71 10.55 29.24 -5.52
C ALA A 71 9.17 29.69 -6.02
N THR A 72 8.67 29.04 -7.06
CA THR A 72 7.26 29.08 -7.44
C THR A 72 6.49 28.23 -6.44
N ALA A 73 5.86 28.90 -5.45
CA ALA A 73 4.96 28.25 -4.51
C ALA A 73 3.72 27.71 -5.26
N ALA A 74 3.52 26.40 -5.19
CA ALA A 74 2.21 25.80 -5.42
C ALA A 74 1.26 26.29 -4.30
N PRO A 75 0.00 26.62 -4.61
CA PRO A 75 -0.94 27.07 -3.58
C PRO A 75 -1.29 25.89 -2.66
N GLN A 76 -0.87 25.98 -1.41
CA GLN A 76 -1.34 25.13 -0.31
C GLN A 76 -2.85 25.36 -0.13
N ALA A 77 -3.66 24.32 -0.35
CA ALA A 77 -5.05 24.30 0.07
C ALA A 77 -5.10 23.91 1.56
N THR A 78 -5.08 24.90 2.44
CA THR A 78 -5.43 24.71 3.86
C THR A 78 -6.93 24.48 3.98
N THR A 79 -7.36 23.27 4.35
CA THR A 79 -8.76 22.95 4.65
C THR A 79 -9.13 23.49 6.02
N ALA A 80 -9.43 24.78 6.11
CA ALA A 80 -10.28 25.27 7.18
C ALA A 80 -11.62 24.52 7.08
N MET A 81 -12.12 23.92 8.17
CA MET A 81 -13.49 23.37 8.18
C MET A 81 -14.45 24.49 7.81
N ALA A 82 -14.89 24.49 6.55
CA ALA A 82 -15.88 25.43 6.06
C ALA A 82 -17.14 25.21 6.90
N GLN A 83 -17.69 26.29 7.44
CA GLN A 83 -18.93 26.23 8.19
C GLN A 83 -20.03 25.72 7.26
N GLU A 84 -20.72 24.64 7.67
CA GLU A 84 -21.80 24.00 6.87
C GLU A 84 -22.81 25.03 6.38
N THR A 85 -23.16 24.96 5.09
CA THR A 85 -24.10 25.89 4.48
C THR A 85 -25.49 25.72 5.11
N GLN A 86 -26.06 26.82 5.58
CA GLN A 86 -27.41 26.82 6.15
C GLN A 86 -28.45 26.95 5.04
N LEU A 87 -29.52 26.16 5.14
CA LEU A 87 -30.66 26.24 4.23
C LEU A 87 -31.41 27.57 4.43
N GLU A 88 -31.43 28.41 3.39
CA GLU A 88 -32.09 29.72 3.37
C GLU A 88 -33.43 29.66 2.62
N THR A 89 -33.50 28.85 1.55
CA THR A 89 -34.67 28.65 0.71
C THR A 89 -35.81 28.00 1.50
N GLN A 90 -37.04 28.49 1.31
CA GLN A 90 -38.22 28.01 2.03
C GLN A 90 -39.39 27.74 1.07
N GLY A 91 -39.96 26.53 1.15
CA GLY A 91 -41.26 26.21 0.55
C GLY A 91 -41.23 25.80 -0.93
N GLU A 92 -40.05 25.58 -1.51
CA GLU A 92 -39.88 24.99 -2.84
C GLU A 92 -39.51 23.50 -2.70
N SER A 93 -39.83 22.67 -3.70
CA SER A 93 -39.50 21.24 -3.67
C SER A 93 -39.06 20.80 -5.05
N PHE A 94 -37.98 20.04 -5.09
CA PHE A 94 -37.26 19.58 -6.26
C PHE A 94 -37.13 18.06 -6.16
N GLU A 95 -37.61 17.36 -7.18
CA GLU A 95 -37.55 15.90 -7.27
C GLU A 95 -36.86 15.54 -8.58
N PHE A 96 -35.78 14.76 -8.50
CA PHE A 96 -35.04 14.31 -9.68
C PHE A 96 -34.81 12.79 -9.66
N GLN A 97 -34.72 12.19 -10.83
CA GLN A 97 -34.25 10.82 -10.98
C GLN A 97 -32.72 10.78 -10.92
N LEU A 98 -32.19 9.92 -10.03
CA LEU A 98 -30.77 9.61 -9.94
C LEU A 98 -30.53 8.19 -10.46
N VAL A 99 -29.62 8.04 -11.42
CA VAL A 99 -29.34 6.78 -12.11
C VAL A 99 -27.91 6.31 -11.81
N CYS A 100 -27.79 5.18 -11.10
CA CYS A 100 -26.50 4.50 -10.87
C CYS A 100 -26.25 3.38 -11.91
N ILE A 101 -25.04 2.83 -11.95
CA ILE A 101 -24.73 1.70 -12.85
C ILE A 101 -25.63 0.48 -12.57
N ASN A 102 -25.74 0.05 -11.32
CA ASN A 102 -26.53 -1.13 -10.92
C ASN A 102 -26.84 -1.06 -9.42
N ARG A 103 -28.10 -1.32 -9.03
CA ARG A 103 -28.55 -1.30 -7.63
C ARG A 103 -27.92 -2.34 -6.73
N ASN A 104 -27.41 -3.43 -7.30
CA ASN A 104 -26.84 -4.53 -6.52
C ASN A 104 -25.38 -4.28 -6.13
N VAL A 105 -24.75 -3.24 -6.68
CA VAL A 105 -23.35 -2.92 -6.43
C VAL A 105 -23.24 -2.00 -5.23
N ALA A 106 -22.28 -2.26 -4.33
CA ALA A 106 -22.09 -1.54 -3.08
C ALA A 106 -21.96 -0.02 -3.26
N ALA A 107 -21.35 0.43 -4.36
CA ALA A 107 -21.29 1.84 -4.75
C ALA A 107 -22.68 2.51 -4.83
N CYS A 108 -23.66 1.85 -5.45
CA CYS A 108 -25.02 2.37 -5.57
C CYS A 108 -25.78 2.27 -4.23
N GLU A 109 -25.48 1.25 -3.42
CA GLU A 109 -26.00 1.15 -2.05
C GLU A 109 -25.51 2.32 -1.18
N LEU A 110 -24.26 2.77 -1.37
CA LEU A 110 -23.72 3.93 -0.66
C LEU A 110 -24.47 5.22 -1.03
N VAL A 111 -24.82 5.41 -2.31
CA VAL A 111 -25.68 6.55 -2.72
C VAL A 111 -27.01 6.51 -1.99
N ASN A 112 -27.64 5.34 -1.92
CA ASN A 112 -28.94 5.15 -1.30
C ASN A 112 -28.92 5.29 0.24
N SER A 113 -27.83 4.88 0.88
CA SER A 113 -27.70 4.82 2.33
C SER A 113 -27.08 6.08 2.94
N PHE A 114 -26.34 6.87 2.17
CA PHE A 114 -25.69 8.10 2.63
C PHE A 114 -26.15 9.33 1.85
N PHE A 115 -25.82 9.43 0.55
CA PHE A 115 -25.99 10.68 -0.21
C PHE A 115 -27.44 11.15 -0.24
N ILE A 116 -28.38 10.27 -0.60
CA ILE A 116 -29.81 10.63 -0.68
C ILE A 116 -30.36 11.06 0.70
N PRO A 117 -30.20 10.25 1.78
CA PRO A 117 -30.66 10.66 3.11
C PRO A 117 -30.04 11.96 3.64
N GLU A 118 -28.75 12.20 3.37
CA GLU A 118 -28.05 13.40 3.87
C GLU A 118 -28.52 14.66 3.14
N ILE A 119 -28.72 14.58 1.81
CA ILE A 119 -29.34 15.66 1.04
C ILE A 119 -30.76 15.97 1.55
N GLU A 120 -31.58 14.95 1.73
CA GLU A 120 -32.94 15.14 2.24
C GLU A 120 -32.93 15.77 3.63
N SER A 121 -31.98 15.38 4.49
CA SER A 121 -31.83 15.96 5.83
C SER A 121 -31.44 17.43 5.79
N ARG A 122 -30.36 17.76 5.07
CA ARG A 122 -29.80 19.13 5.02
C ARG A 122 -30.68 20.12 4.26
N THR A 123 -31.47 19.64 3.31
CA THR A 123 -32.43 20.48 2.58
C THR A 123 -33.83 20.49 3.20
N GLY A 124 -34.03 19.84 4.36
CA GLY A 124 -35.33 19.75 5.01
C GLY A 124 -36.40 19.07 4.13
N GLY A 125 -35.98 18.15 3.27
CA GLY A 125 -36.80 17.46 2.27
C GLY A 125 -37.12 18.25 1.01
N GLN A 126 -36.50 19.43 0.81
CA GLN A 126 -36.72 20.25 -0.39
C GLN A 126 -36.06 19.65 -1.63
N LEU A 127 -34.93 18.95 -1.51
CA LEU A 127 -34.33 18.20 -2.60
C LEU A 127 -34.46 16.71 -2.33
N GLN A 128 -35.10 15.98 -3.24
CA GLN A 128 -35.30 14.54 -3.15
C GLN A 128 -34.85 13.85 -4.45
N PHE A 129 -34.33 12.63 -4.30
CA PHE A 129 -33.88 11.82 -5.41
C PHE A 129 -34.63 10.49 -5.46
N THR A 130 -35.16 10.13 -6.64
CA THR A 130 -35.65 8.78 -6.89
C THR A 130 -34.53 7.96 -7.52
N LEU A 131 -33.99 7.00 -6.77
CA LEU A 131 -32.93 6.12 -7.26
C LEU A 131 -33.45 5.11 -8.29
N SER A 132 -32.69 4.95 -9.37
CA SER A 132 -32.85 3.92 -10.41
C SER A 132 -31.48 3.49 -10.95
N SER A 133 -31.47 2.56 -11.91
CA SER A 133 -30.23 2.07 -12.51
C SER A 133 -30.30 1.88 -14.02
N PHE A 134 -29.14 1.82 -14.70
CA PHE A 134 -29.09 1.61 -16.15
C PHE A 134 -29.88 0.37 -16.63
N PRO A 135 -29.79 -0.81 -15.99
CA PRO A 135 -30.57 -1.98 -16.40
C PRO A 135 -32.09 -1.77 -16.30
N GLU A 136 -32.56 -1.06 -15.26
CA GLU A 136 -33.99 -0.78 -15.07
C GLU A 136 -34.55 0.14 -16.15
N LEU A 137 -33.73 1.06 -16.65
CA LEU A 137 -34.10 2.01 -17.68
C LEU A 137 -33.80 1.51 -19.09
N GLY A 138 -33.11 0.37 -19.24
CA GLY A 138 -32.67 -0.16 -20.52
C GLY A 138 -31.65 0.74 -21.23
N ILE A 139 -30.81 1.43 -20.45
CA ILE A 139 -29.82 2.39 -20.94
C ILE A 139 -28.45 1.71 -21.02
N ALA A 140 -27.72 1.93 -22.11
CA ALA A 140 -26.32 1.54 -22.21
C ALA A 140 -25.44 2.64 -21.61
N GLY A 141 -24.43 2.28 -20.82
CA GLY A 141 -23.57 3.26 -20.14
C GLY A 141 -22.84 4.23 -21.07
N GLY A 142 -22.59 3.85 -22.33
CA GLY A 142 -21.98 4.74 -23.32
C GLY A 142 -22.88 5.91 -23.73
N ASP A 143 -24.20 5.81 -23.58
CA ASP A 143 -25.14 6.88 -23.94
C ASP A 143 -25.18 8.02 -22.92
N THR A 144 -24.58 7.85 -21.74
CA THR A 144 -24.82 8.73 -20.58
C THR A 144 -24.44 10.18 -20.82
N LEU A 145 -23.32 10.48 -21.48
CA LEU A 145 -22.92 11.87 -21.78
C LEU A 145 -23.99 12.61 -22.58
N ARG A 146 -24.52 11.96 -23.62
CA ARG A 146 -25.56 12.52 -24.47
C ARG A 146 -26.87 12.70 -23.71
N LEU A 147 -27.27 11.69 -22.93
CA LEU A 147 -28.53 11.69 -22.18
C LEU A 147 -28.56 12.74 -21.05
N ILE A 148 -27.41 13.06 -20.45
CA ILE A 148 -27.30 14.19 -19.53
C ILE A 148 -27.33 15.50 -20.32
N GLY A 149 -26.59 15.58 -21.43
CA GLY A 149 -26.48 16.81 -22.22
C GLY A 149 -27.75 17.25 -22.94
N ASP A 150 -28.64 16.32 -23.26
CA ASP A 150 -29.98 16.61 -23.77
C ASP A 150 -31.06 16.73 -22.67
N ASN A 151 -30.65 16.66 -21.40
CA ASN A 151 -31.48 16.68 -20.19
C ASN A 151 -32.51 15.53 -20.11
N THR A 152 -32.29 14.40 -20.80
CA THR A 152 -33.12 13.20 -20.66
C THR A 152 -32.93 12.53 -19.30
N LEU A 153 -31.69 12.49 -18.79
CA LEU A 153 -31.38 12.05 -17.42
C LEU A 153 -31.02 13.24 -16.56
N GLU A 154 -31.75 13.43 -15.46
CA GLU A 154 -31.55 14.59 -14.58
C GLU A 154 -30.28 14.45 -13.75
N VAL A 155 -30.01 13.26 -13.20
CA VAL A 155 -28.74 12.91 -12.55
C VAL A 155 -28.35 11.49 -12.95
N ALA A 156 -27.14 11.30 -13.48
CA ALA A 156 -26.64 9.98 -13.80
C ALA A 156 -25.13 9.85 -13.59
N GLU A 157 -24.71 8.62 -13.32
CA GLU A 157 -23.32 8.25 -13.18
C GLU A 157 -22.58 8.22 -14.53
N VAL A 158 -21.58 9.09 -14.70
CA VAL A 158 -20.68 9.07 -15.85
C VAL A 158 -19.43 8.29 -15.48
N TYR A 159 -19.40 7.02 -15.88
CA TYR A 159 -18.22 6.19 -15.77
C TYR A 159 -17.36 6.32 -17.03
N SER A 160 -16.16 6.84 -16.85
CA SER A 160 -15.13 7.06 -17.88
C SER A 160 -14.93 5.83 -18.78
N GLY A 161 -14.86 4.62 -18.21
CA GLY A 161 -14.72 3.39 -18.98
C GLY A 161 -15.83 3.16 -20.02
N TYR A 162 -17.06 3.59 -19.76
CA TYR A 162 -18.14 3.46 -20.74
C TYR A 162 -18.14 4.51 -21.83
N VAL A 163 -17.61 5.70 -21.54
CA VAL A 163 -17.74 6.87 -22.41
C VAL A 163 -16.44 7.28 -23.10
N GLY A 164 -15.32 6.60 -22.81
CA GLY A 164 -14.01 6.84 -23.43
C GLY A 164 -14.00 6.70 -24.96
N GLY A 165 -14.93 5.95 -25.54
CA GLY A 165 -15.12 5.92 -26.99
C GLY A 165 -15.59 7.25 -27.60
N ASP A 166 -16.48 7.96 -26.90
CA ASP A 166 -17.04 9.24 -27.33
C ASP A 166 -16.22 10.44 -26.81
N LEU A 167 -15.61 10.29 -25.64
CA LEU A 167 -14.77 11.31 -25.00
C LEU A 167 -13.46 10.69 -24.47
N PRO A 168 -12.49 10.39 -25.35
CA PRO A 168 -11.25 9.69 -25.00
C PRO A 168 -10.40 10.36 -23.93
N LEU A 169 -10.55 11.68 -23.72
CA LEU A 169 -9.82 12.39 -22.65
C LEU A 169 -10.17 11.82 -21.27
N LEU A 170 -11.40 11.38 -21.04
CA LEU A 170 -11.80 10.81 -19.74
C LEU A 170 -11.07 9.50 -19.39
N ASP A 171 -10.46 8.82 -20.37
CA ASP A 171 -9.64 7.64 -20.13
C ASP A 171 -8.28 7.97 -19.49
N VAL A 172 -7.89 9.24 -19.35
CA VAL A 172 -6.57 9.64 -18.82
C VAL A 172 -6.29 9.10 -17.42
N GLY A 173 -7.33 8.89 -16.60
CA GLY A 173 -7.23 8.26 -15.28
C GLY A 173 -7.39 6.74 -15.28
N ASN A 174 -7.54 6.11 -16.46
CA ASN A 174 -7.80 4.67 -16.62
C ASN A 174 -6.84 4.02 -17.64
N LEU A 175 -5.62 4.54 -17.74
CA LEU A 175 -4.57 3.94 -18.58
C LEU A 175 -3.95 2.75 -17.82
N TRP A 176 -4.72 1.67 -17.69
CA TRP A 176 -4.41 0.55 -16.79
C TRP A 176 -3.10 -0.15 -17.15
N GLY A 177 -2.35 -0.55 -16.12
CA GLY A 177 -1.00 -1.11 -16.25
C GLY A 177 0.14 -0.06 -16.24
N LEU A 178 -0.18 1.24 -16.22
CA LEU A 178 0.83 2.30 -16.04
C LEU A 178 1.10 2.65 -14.58
N SER A 179 0.07 2.65 -13.73
CA SER A 179 0.24 3.05 -12.33
C SER A 179 1.01 1.96 -11.57
N PRO A 180 2.08 2.33 -10.83
CA PRO A 180 2.92 1.36 -10.11
C PRO A 180 2.25 0.80 -8.86
N SER A 181 1.23 1.48 -8.32
CA SER A 181 0.48 1.06 -7.13
C SER A 181 -0.94 1.61 -7.16
N GLU A 182 -1.77 1.16 -6.21
CA GLU A 182 -3.08 1.76 -5.96
C GLU A 182 -2.97 3.19 -5.41
N GLU A 183 -2.02 3.45 -4.51
CA GLU A 183 -1.79 4.80 -3.96
C GLU A 183 -1.43 5.80 -5.06
N ALA A 184 -0.48 5.46 -5.94
CA ALA A 184 -0.13 6.29 -7.09
C ALA A 184 -1.34 6.50 -8.03
N HIS A 185 -2.24 5.51 -8.10
CA HIS A 185 -3.47 5.64 -8.88
C HIS A 185 -4.50 6.56 -8.22
N LEU A 186 -4.62 6.53 -6.90
CA LEU A 186 -5.46 7.47 -6.17
C LEU A 186 -4.89 8.89 -6.29
N GLU A 187 -3.58 9.06 -6.15
CA GLU A 187 -2.88 10.33 -6.34
C GLU A 187 -3.12 10.92 -7.74
N LEU A 188 -2.96 10.12 -8.81
CA LEU A 188 -3.21 10.61 -10.16
C LEU A 188 -4.68 10.97 -10.38
N THR A 189 -5.63 10.23 -9.78
CA THR A 189 -7.06 10.55 -9.90
C THR A 189 -7.43 11.85 -9.19
N ASP A 190 -6.75 12.19 -8.09
CA ASP A 190 -6.88 13.47 -7.41
C ASP A 190 -6.26 14.60 -8.24
N ALA A 191 -5.07 14.39 -8.80
CA ALA A 191 -4.37 15.39 -9.61
C ALA A 191 -5.22 15.89 -10.80
N ILE A 192 -5.96 14.99 -11.43
CA ILE A 192 -6.81 15.28 -12.61
C ILE A 192 -8.26 15.62 -12.28
N HIS A 193 -8.70 15.54 -11.02
CA HIS A 193 -10.11 15.64 -10.63
C HIS A 193 -10.80 16.88 -11.20
N GLU A 194 -10.22 18.07 -10.93
CA GLU A 194 -10.79 19.35 -11.38
C GLU A 194 -10.82 19.48 -12.91
N ASP A 195 -9.85 18.89 -13.63
CA ASP A 195 -9.83 18.90 -15.09
C ASP A 195 -10.96 18.03 -15.65
N LEU A 196 -11.18 16.84 -15.06
CA LEU A 196 -12.28 15.96 -15.47
C LEU A 196 -13.64 16.58 -15.17
N VAL A 197 -13.79 17.25 -14.02
CA VAL A 197 -15.00 18.03 -13.69
C VAL A 197 -15.25 19.12 -14.73
N ALA A 198 -14.22 19.87 -15.12
CA ALA A 198 -14.33 20.92 -16.14
C ALA A 198 -14.72 20.35 -17.52
N VAL A 199 -14.10 19.23 -17.92
CA VAL A 199 -14.41 18.55 -19.18
C VAL A 199 -15.84 18.02 -19.21
N LEU A 200 -16.33 17.44 -18.11
CA LEU A 200 -17.71 16.98 -18.00
C LEU A 200 -18.70 18.14 -18.10
N LYS A 201 -18.41 19.28 -17.45
CA LYS A 201 -19.23 20.49 -17.56
C LYS A 201 -19.29 21.03 -18.98
N GLU A 202 -18.14 21.10 -19.66
CA GLU A 202 -18.08 21.57 -21.05
C GLU A 202 -18.85 20.63 -21.99
N THR A 203 -18.70 19.33 -21.80
CA THR A 203 -19.28 18.31 -22.69
C THR A 203 -20.79 18.20 -22.52
N THR A 204 -21.26 18.18 -21.26
CA THR A 204 -22.68 17.90 -20.95
C THR A 204 -23.48 19.15 -20.67
N GLY A 205 -22.85 20.29 -20.38
CA GLY A 205 -23.53 21.46 -19.79
C GLY A 205 -24.06 21.21 -18.37
N GLY A 206 -23.87 20.01 -17.82
CA GLY A 206 -24.26 19.62 -16.48
C GLY A 206 -23.21 19.94 -15.43
N GLN A 207 -23.55 19.69 -14.17
CA GLN A 207 -22.71 19.87 -13.02
C GLN A 207 -22.39 18.51 -12.39
N PRO A 208 -21.12 18.05 -12.39
CA PRO A 208 -20.68 16.97 -11.53
C PRO A 208 -20.93 17.34 -10.06
N ILE A 209 -21.63 16.48 -9.33
CA ILE A 209 -22.05 16.73 -7.94
C ILE A 209 -21.35 15.83 -6.93
N MET A 210 -20.83 14.68 -7.35
CA MET A 210 -19.99 13.80 -6.52
C MET A 210 -19.18 12.84 -7.39
N ARG A 211 -18.00 12.46 -6.91
CA ARG A 211 -17.14 11.40 -7.45
C ARG A 211 -17.41 10.07 -6.73
N GLN A 212 -17.31 8.97 -7.47
CA GLN A 212 -17.47 7.60 -6.97
C GLN A 212 -16.26 6.76 -7.37
N TYR A 213 -15.86 5.84 -6.49
CA TYR A 213 -14.76 4.90 -6.69
C TYR A 213 -15.26 3.45 -6.82
N TYR A 214 -14.52 2.64 -7.57
CA TYR A 214 -14.75 1.21 -7.72
C TYR A 214 -13.46 0.44 -7.45
N PRO A 215 -13.54 -0.75 -6.83
CA PRO A 215 -12.37 -1.55 -6.46
C PRO A 215 -11.51 -1.91 -7.68
N ASN A 216 -10.26 -2.32 -7.40
CA ASN A 216 -9.37 -2.82 -8.43
C ASN A 216 -10.05 -3.92 -9.27
N GLN A 217 -9.72 -3.95 -10.55
CA GLN A 217 -10.34 -4.82 -11.53
C GLN A 217 -9.67 -6.19 -11.53
N PHE A 218 -10.47 -7.23 -11.71
CA PHE A 218 -10.05 -8.62 -11.79
C PHE A 218 -10.55 -9.25 -13.09
N ILE A 219 -9.87 -10.30 -13.54
CA ILE A 219 -10.35 -11.15 -14.63
C ILE A 219 -11.04 -12.37 -14.01
N PHE A 220 -12.35 -12.44 -14.16
CA PHE A 220 -13.13 -13.63 -13.86
C PHE A 220 -13.05 -14.58 -15.05
N SER A 221 -12.62 -15.82 -14.85
CA SER A 221 -12.37 -16.77 -15.93
C SER A 221 -12.97 -18.13 -15.66
N ARG A 222 -13.43 -18.79 -16.72
CA ARG A 222 -13.87 -20.19 -16.71
C ARG A 222 -12.71 -21.18 -16.84
N GLU A 223 -11.54 -20.69 -17.24
CA GLU A 223 -10.34 -21.49 -17.47
C GLU A 223 -9.11 -20.80 -16.86
N GLU A 224 -8.04 -21.56 -16.66
CA GLU A 224 -6.76 -21.04 -16.15
C GLU A 224 -6.13 -20.04 -17.15
N LEU A 225 -5.50 -18.99 -16.61
CA LEU A 225 -4.84 -17.87 -17.28
C LEU A 225 -3.47 -17.57 -16.61
N ASP A 226 -2.74 -18.61 -16.22
CA ASP A 226 -1.46 -18.52 -15.50
C ASP A 226 -0.28 -18.11 -16.41
N SER A 227 -0.43 -18.23 -17.73
CA SER A 227 0.60 -17.94 -18.75
C SER A 227 0.01 -17.24 -19.98
N LEU A 228 0.85 -16.54 -20.76
CA LEU A 228 0.38 -15.77 -21.92
C LEU A 228 -0.35 -16.61 -22.97
N ASP A 229 0.14 -17.82 -23.26
CA ASP A 229 -0.49 -18.73 -24.24
C ASP A 229 -1.93 -19.10 -23.88
N GLN A 230 -2.32 -19.00 -22.59
CA GLN A 230 -3.68 -19.31 -22.14
C GLN A 230 -4.68 -18.17 -22.42
N PHE A 231 -4.22 -16.95 -22.72
CA PHE A 231 -5.07 -15.84 -23.14
C PHE A 231 -5.47 -15.95 -24.62
N ASP A 232 -4.73 -16.73 -25.42
CA ASP A 232 -4.93 -16.83 -26.87
C ASP A 232 -6.37 -17.22 -27.23
N ASN A 233 -7.01 -16.34 -28.02
CA ASN A 233 -8.38 -16.50 -28.53
C ASN A 233 -9.47 -16.56 -27.44
N LYS A 234 -9.16 -16.22 -26.18
CA LYS A 234 -10.16 -16.12 -25.12
C LYS A 234 -11.08 -14.94 -25.36
N LYS A 235 -12.39 -15.16 -25.30
CA LYS A 235 -13.41 -14.11 -25.41
C LYS A 235 -13.69 -13.55 -24.03
N ILE A 236 -13.02 -12.45 -23.70
CA ILE A 236 -13.12 -11.82 -22.39
C ILE A 236 -13.95 -10.55 -22.51
N ARG A 237 -14.93 -10.37 -21.63
CA ARG A 237 -15.72 -9.14 -21.60
C ARG A 237 -14.85 -7.96 -21.23
N GLN A 238 -14.87 -6.93 -22.08
CA GLN A 238 -14.36 -5.59 -21.80
C GLN A 238 -15.51 -4.63 -21.55
N HIS A 239 -15.23 -3.54 -20.84
CA HIS A 239 -16.18 -2.45 -20.64
C HIS A 239 -15.64 -1.07 -20.97
N SER A 240 -14.37 -0.99 -21.36
CA SER A 240 -13.72 0.21 -21.84
C SER A 240 -12.88 -0.09 -23.08
N THR A 241 -12.56 0.97 -23.81
CA THR A 241 -11.60 0.97 -24.91
C THR A 241 -10.21 0.57 -24.43
N ILE A 242 -9.79 1.07 -23.28
CA ILE A 242 -8.49 0.74 -22.67
C ILE A 242 -8.39 -0.75 -22.33
N LEU A 243 -9.45 -1.33 -21.78
CA LEU A 243 -9.48 -2.78 -21.55
C LEU A 243 -9.39 -3.60 -22.82
N GLY A 244 -9.96 -3.10 -23.91
CA GLY A 244 -9.84 -3.77 -25.20
C GLY A 244 -8.41 -3.79 -25.70
N ASP A 245 -7.68 -2.69 -25.55
CA ASP A 245 -6.26 -2.62 -25.87
C ASP A 245 -5.45 -3.58 -24.98
N LEU A 246 -5.73 -3.62 -23.67
CA LEU A 246 -5.08 -4.52 -22.72
C LEU A 246 -5.28 -6.00 -23.10
N LEU A 247 -6.54 -6.41 -23.26
CA LEU A 247 -6.89 -7.80 -23.60
C LEU A 247 -6.31 -8.23 -24.94
N ALA A 248 -6.35 -7.35 -25.95
CA ALA A 248 -5.75 -7.62 -27.26
C ALA A 248 -4.22 -7.77 -27.16
N GLY A 249 -3.56 -6.94 -26.35
CA GLY A 249 -2.12 -7.04 -26.11
C GLY A 249 -1.70 -8.31 -25.35
N LEU A 250 -2.60 -8.87 -24.55
CA LEU A 250 -2.42 -10.17 -23.88
C LEU A 250 -2.74 -11.37 -24.79
N GLY A 251 -3.29 -11.18 -25.99
CA GLY A 251 -3.68 -12.26 -26.92
C GLY A 251 -5.17 -12.68 -26.85
N ALA A 252 -5.94 -12.06 -25.96
CA ALA A 252 -7.37 -12.29 -25.83
C ALA A 252 -8.21 -11.40 -26.77
N GLU A 253 -9.44 -11.84 -27.04
CA GLU A 253 -10.44 -11.07 -27.78
C GLU A 253 -11.40 -10.35 -26.83
N GLY A 254 -11.23 -9.04 -26.69
CA GLY A 254 -12.12 -8.18 -25.93
C GLY A 254 -13.52 -8.04 -26.55
N GLN A 255 -14.57 -8.35 -25.78
CA GLN A 255 -15.97 -8.25 -26.21
C GLN A 255 -16.73 -7.25 -25.36
N PHE A 256 -17.29 -6.19 -25.97
CA PHE A 256 -18.12 -5.24 -25.23
C PHE A 256 -19.48 -5.86 -24.92
N VAL A 257 -19.75 -6.10 -23.64
CA VAL A 257 -21.03 -6.63 -23.15
C VAL A 257 -21.49 -5.77 -21.96
N ALA A 258 -22.76 -5.35 -22.02
CA ALA A 258 -23.40 -4.59 -20.96
C ALA A 258 -23.36 -5.37 -19.64
N PHE A 259 -23.12 -4.68 -18.53
CA PHE A 259 -22.85 -5.31 -17.24
C PHE A 259 -23.95 -6.29 -16.78
N ALA A 260 -25.22 -5.99 -17.09
CA ALA A 260 -26.35 -6.86 -16.76
C ALA A 260 -26.41 -8.17 -17.57
N ASP A 261 -25.78 -8.21 -18.75
CA ASP A 261 -25.85 -9.36 -19.66
C ASP A 261 -24.67 -10.33 -19.49
N VAL A 262 -23.64 -9.94 -18.72
CA VAL A 262 -22.39 -10.70 -18.61
C VAL A 262 -22.60 -12.08 -17.98
N TYR A 263 -23.39 -12.18 -16.91
CA TYR A 263 -23.70 -13.48 -16.28
C TYR A 263 -24.27 -14.46 -17.31
N THR A 264 -25.28 -14.04 -18.08
CA THR A 264 -25.93 -14.91 -19.08
C THR A 264 -24.99 -15.23 -20.25
N ALA A 265 -24.09 -14.31 -20.61
CA ALA A 265 -23.09 -14.56 -21.65
C ALA A 265 -22.03 -15.59 -21.19
N LEU A 266 -21.57 -15.51 -19.93
CA LEU A 266 -20.69 -16.50 -19.31
C LEU A 266 -21.38 -17.87 -19.16
N GLU A 267 -22.62 -17.89 -18.63
CA GLU A 267 -23.43 -19.10 -18.46
C GLU A 267 -23.61 -19.87 -19.78
N ARG A 268 -23.81 -19.14 -20.89
CA ARG A 268 -24.01 -19.71 -22.22
C ARG A 268 -22.71 -20.05 -22.96
N GLY A 269 -21.55 -19.77 -22.37
CA GLY A 269 -20.25 -19.94 -23.02
C GLY A 269 -20.04 -19.06 -24.25
N VAL A 270 -20.71 -17.90 -24.30
CA VAL A 270 -20.45 -16.86 -25.31
C VAL A 270 -19.14 -16.12 -24.97
N LEU A 271 -18.88 -15.97 -23.67
CA LEU A 271 -17.65 -15.44 -23.11
C LEU A 271 -16.92 -16.53 -22.31
N ASP A 272 -15.61 -16.51 -22.39
CA ASP A 272 -14.71 -17.35 -21.59
C ASP A 272 -14.39 -16.69 -20.23
N GLY A 273 -14.51 -15.37 -20.14
CA GLY A 273 -14.29 -14.60 -18.93
C GLY A 273 -14.81 -13.17 -19.02
N GLY A 274 -14.57 -12.37 -17.98
CA GLY A 274 -14.94 -10.95 -17.95
C GLY A 274 -14.16 -10.14 -16.95
N VAL A 275 -13.95 -8.86 -17.28
CA VAL A 275 -13.25 -7.91 -16.41
C VAL A 275 -14.23 -6.98 -15.67
N THR A 276 -14.08 -6.93 -14.35
CA THR A 276 -14.79 -6.00 -13.44
C THR A 276 -14.11 -6.00 -12.07
N GLY A 277 -14.47 -5.09 -11.16
CA GLY A 277 -14.03 -5.16 -9.76
C GLY A 277 -14.57 -6.40 -9.04
N GLY A 278 -13.87 -6.91 -8.02
CA GLY A 278 -14.25 -8.16 -7.36
C GLY A 278 -15.64 -8.11 -6.69
N GLU A 279 -15.95 -7.03 -5.97
CA GLU A 279 -17.29 -6.82 -5.39
C GLU A 279 -18.39 -6.71 -6.46
N PRO A 280 -18.25 -5.89 -7.53
CA PRO A 280 -19.26 -5.87 -8.58
C PRO A 280 -19.49 -7.22 -9.26
N GLY A 281 -18.43 -8.00 -9.52
CA GLY A 281 -18.54 -9.34 -10.09
C GLY A 281 -19.25 -10.33 -9.16
N HIS A 282 -18.95 -10.25 -7.85
CA HIS A 282 -19.62 -11.04 -6.82
C HIS A 282 -21.11 -10.71 -6.71
N SER A 283 -21.47 -9.42 -6.68
CA SER A 283 -22.86 -8.95 -6.59
C SER A 283 -23.74 -9.46 -7.75
N GLN A 284 -23.12 -9.70 -8.91
CA GLN A 284 -23.76 -10.24 -10.11
C GLN A 284 -23.64 -11.76 -10.22
N ARG A 285 -23.07 -12.40 -9.21
CA ARG A 285 -22.94 -13.85 -9.06
C ARG A 285 -22.11 -14.50 -10.16
N TRP A 286 -21.07 -13.82 -10.64
CA TRP A 286 -20.20 -14.38 -11.67
C TRP A 286 -19.49 -15.66 -11.18
N TYR A 287 -19.26 -15.78 -9.87
CA TYR A 287 -18.77 -17.00 -9.22
C TYR A 287 -19.63 -18.26 -9.48
N GLU A 288 -20.91 -18.14 -9.86
CA GLU A 288 -21.74 -19.30 -10.21
C GLU A 288 -21.40 -19.87 -11.61
N VAL A 289 -20.69 -19.10 -12.43
CA VAL A 289 -20.46 -19.36 -13.86
C VAL A 289 -19.01 -19.20 -14.31
N THR A 290 -18.09 -18.94 -13.38
CA THR A 290 -16.62 -18.87 -13.56
C THR A 290 -15.92 -19.55 -12.41
N ASP A 291 -14.74 -20.11 -12.66
CA ASP A 291 -13.98 -20.91 -11.68
C ASP A 291 -12.80 -20.13 -11.06
N TYR A 292 -12.22 -19.18 -11.81
CA TYR A 292 -11.00 -18.47 -11.43
C TYR A 292 -11.19 -16.96 -11.33
N LEU A 293 -10.55 -16.35 -10.33
CA LEU A 293 -10.45 -14.90 -10.14
C LEU A 293 -8.97 -14.51 -10.25
N TYR A 294 -8.58 -13.85 -11.33
CA TYR A 294 -7.21 -13.39 -11.54
C TYR A 294 -7.05 -11.91 -11.22
N GLY A 295 -6.01 -11.57 -10.45
CA GLY A 295 -5.61 -10.19 -10.15
C GLY A 295 -5.39 -9.91 -8.67
N PRO A 296 -5.45 -8.63 -8.26
CA PRO A 296 -5.95 -7.48 -9.02
C PRO A 296 -5.07 -7.06 -10.21
N ILE A 297 -5.64 -6.33 -11.17
CA ILE A 297 -4.87 -5.49 -12.09
C ILE A 297 -4.41 -4.28 -11.28
N VAL A 298 -3.11 -4.17 -11.02
CA VAL A 298 -2.55 -3.10 -10.18
C VAL A 298 -2.88 -1.73 -10.78
N GLY A 299 -3.31 -0.79 -9.93
CA GLY A 299 -3.62 0.58 -10.35
C GLY A 299 -4.80 0.65 -11.31
N SER A 300 -5.89 -0.04 -11.00
CA SER A 300 -7.10 -0.07 -11.83
C SER A 300 -8.37 0.35 -11.09
N VAL A 301 -8.22 1.09 -9.97
CA VAL A 301 -9.35 1.73 -9.30
C VAL A 301 -10.10 2.60 -10.31
N ALA A 302 -11.37 2.27 -10.51
CA ALA A 302 -12.21 2.93 -11.49
C ALA A 302 -12.92 4.13 -10.86
N VAL A 303 -12.91 5.28 -11.54
CA VAL A 303 -13.54 6.52 -11.05
C VAL A 303 -14.70 6.92 -11.96
N ALA A 304 -15.83 7.25 -11.33
CA ALA A 304 -17.03 7.76 -11.99
C ALA A 304 -17.50 9.08 -11.35
N TYR A 305 -18.30 9.85 -12.09
CA TYR A 305 -18.84 11.13 -11.63
C TYR A 305 -20.34 11.15 -11.79
N TYR A 306 -21.08 11.32 -10.71
CA TYR A 306 -22.51 11.62 -10.80
C TYR A 306 -22.66 13.06 -11.27
N THR A 307 -23.30 13.22 -12.42
CA THR A 307 -23.45 14.51 -13.08
C THR A 307 -24.93 14.85 -13.19
N MET A 308 -25.30 16.01 -12.64
CA MET A 308 -26.63 16.59 -12.75
C MET A 308 -26.74 17.40 -14.04
N SER A 309 -27.78 17.18 -14.84
CA SER A 309 -28.02 17.91 -16.09
C SER A 309 -28.12 19.42 -15.86
N GLY A 310 -27.82 20.21 -16.89
CA GLY A 310 -27.80 21.67 -16.79
C GLY A 310 -29.16 22.26 -16.41
N ASP A 311 -30.25 21.73 -16.98
CA ASP A 311 -31.61 22.20 -16.69
C ASP A 311 -32.04 21.84 -15.25
N ALA A 312 -31.65 20.66 -14.76
CA ALA A 312 -31.93 20.26 -13.38
C ALA A 312 -31.12 21.12 -12.39
N TRP A 313 -29.83 21.31 -12.65
CA TRP A 313 -28.95 22.12 -11.80
C TRP A 313 -29.39 23.58 -11.72
N ALA A 314 -29.82 24.17 -12.84
CA ALA A 314 -30.27 25.56 -12.91
C ALA A 314 -31.59 25.82 -12.15
N GLN A 315 -32.37 24.78 -11.85
CA GLN A 315 -33.58 24.91 -11.02
C GLN A 315 -33.25 25.07 -9.54
N LEU A 316 -32.09 24.58 -9.09
CA LEU A 316 -31.70 24.62 -7.69
C LEU A 316 -31.27 26.04 -7.26
N PRO A 317 -31.80 26.56 -6.15
CA PRO A 317 -31.31 27.78 -5.53
C PRO A 317 -29.84 27.65 -5.06
N PRO A 318 -29.10 28.77 -4.94
CA PRO A 318 -27.66 28.73 -4.64
C PRO A 318 -27.28 28.01 -3.34
N ASP A 319 -28.12 28.09 -2.31
CA ASP A 319 -27.90 27.40 -1.04
C ASP A 319 -28.06 25.89 -1.18
N ILE A 320 -29.08 25.41 -1.92
CA ILE A 320 -29.27 23.98 -2.21
C ILE A 320 -28.18 23.43 -3.14
N GLN A 321 -27.75 24.23 -4.12
CA GLN A 321 -26.59 23.89 -4.96
C GLN A 321 -25.34 23.68 -4.10
N GLN A 322 -25.06 24.62 -3.20
CA GLN A 322 -23.91 24.55 -2.31
C GLN A 322 -24.00 23.34 -1.34
N ILE A 323 -25.17 23.10 -0.74
CA ILE A 323 -25.41 21.90 0.10
C ILE A 323 -25.15 20.62 -0.70
N THR A 324 -25.57 20.56 -1.95
CA THR A 324 -25.38 19.37 -2.79
C THR A 324 -23.90 19.09 -3.05
N LEU A 325 -23.10 20.13 -3.32
CA LEU A 325 -21.66 19.99 -3.48
C LEU A 325 -20.94 19.64 -2.16
N GLU A 326 -21.43 20.15 -1.02
CA GLU A 326 -20.90 19.80 0.30
C GLU A 326 -21.13 18.32 0.63
N VAL A 327 -22.37 17.85 0.51
CA VAL A 327 -22.71 16.44 0.73
C VAL A 327 -22.01 15.53 -0.29
N GLY A 328 -21.83 15.99 -1.53
CA GLY A 328 -21.05 15.29 -2.53
C GLY A 328 -19.60 15.06 -2.11
N ARG A 329 -18.92 16.07 -1.54
CA ARG A 329 -17.56 15.90 -1.00
C ARG A 329 -17.52 14.97 0.21
N GLU A 330 -18.49 15.06 1.11
CA GLU A 330 -18.61 14.15 2.26
C GLU A 330 -18.81 12.69 1.79
N TYR A 331 -19.58 12.49 0.72
CA TYR A 331 -19.75 11.19 0.08
C TYR A 331 -18.43 10.68 -0.53
N GLU A 332 -17.65 11.53 -1.18
CA GLU A 332 -16.37 11.15 -1.79
C GLU A 332 -15.38 10.59 -0.76
N GLU A 333 -15.23 11.28 0.37
CA GLU A 333 -14.37 10.82 1.48
C GLU A 333 -14.82 9.46 2.02
N LEU A 334 -16.14 9.30 2.19
CA LEU A 334 -16.70 8.03 2.64
C LEU A 334 -16.54 6.91 1.59
N ALA A 335 -16.72 7.21 0.31
CA ALA A 335 -16.54 6.27 -0.79
C ALA A 335 -15.09 5.83 -0.92
N ARG A 336 -14.12 6.73 -0.77
CA ARG A 336 -12.69 6.41 -0.71
C ARG A 336 -12.37 5.54 0.50
N LYS A 337 -12.88 5.87 1.68
CA LYS A 337 -12.72 5.03 2.88
C LYS A 337 -13.28 3.62 2.69
N LYS A 338 -14.48 3.51 2.12
CA LYS A 338 -15.13 2.22 1.80
C LYS A 338 -14.36 1.41 0.77
N LEU A 339 -13.79 2.05 -0.25
CA LEU A 339 -12.92 1.40 -1.22
C LEU A 339 -11.76 0.69 -0.52
N ILE A 340 -11.00 1.46 0.28
CA ILE A 340 -9.74 1.02 0.91
C ILE A 340 -10.01 -0.01 1.99
N GLU A 341 -10.92 0.28 2.94
CA GLU A 341 -11.10 -0.55 4.14
C GLU A 341 -12.02 -1.76 3.91
N GLU A 342 -12.85 -1.75 2.86
CA GLU A 342 -13.93 -2.74 2.70
C GLU A 342 -13.98 -3.36 1.31
N TRP A 343 -14.18 -2.57 0.25
CA TRP A 343 -14.49 -3.14 -1.08
C TRP A 343 -13.31 -3.85 -1.72
N ASN A 344 -12.08 -3.35 -1.57
CA ASN A 344 -10.89 -4.07 -2.05
C ASN A 344 -10.66 -5.36 -1.25
N VAL A 345 -10.86 -5.33 0.07
CA VAL A 345 -10.69 -6.50 0.95
C VAL A 345 -11.72 -7.58 0.62
N ILE A 346 -12.99 -7.21 0.51
CA ILE A 346 -14.09 -8.16 0.24
C ILE A 346 -14.04 -8.71 -1.19
N SER A 347 -13.46 -7.96 -2.13
CA SER A 347 -13.39 -8.34 -3.56
C SER A 347 -12.79 -9.72 -3.80
N VAL A 348 -11.79 -10.13 -3.02
CA VAL A 348 -11.21 -11.48 -3.09
C VAL A 348 -11.99 -12.44 -2.18
N THR A 349 -12.11 -12.09 -0.89
CA THR A 349 -12.66 -12.97 0.14
C THR A 349 -14.05 -13.50 -0.20
N ALA A 350 -14.98 -12.63 -0.63
CA ALA A 350 -16.35 -13.05 -0.91
C ALA A 350 -16.44 -14.00 -2.11
N ASN A 351 -15.61 -13.81 -3.13
CA ASN A 351 -15.56 -14.69 -4.31
C ASN A 351 -14.95 -16.06 -3.97
N VAL A 352 -13.89 -16.09 -3.17
CA VAL A 352 -13.25 -17.34 -2.71
C VAL A 352 -14.19 -18.13 -1.79
N GLU A 353 -14.85 -17.47 -0.84
CA GLU A 353 -15.88 -18.10 0.01
C GLU A 353 -17.05 -18.67 -0.80
N SER A 354 -17.32 -18.07 -1.97
CA SER A 354 -18.34 -18.53 -2.92
C SER A 354 -17.85 -19.63 -3.87
N GLY A 355 -16.61 -20.11 -3.68
CA GLY A 355 -16.06 -21.29 -4.34
C GLY A 355 -15.11 -21.01 -5.50
N MET A 356 -14.75 -19.75 -5.76
CA MET A 356 -13.76 -19.41 -6.79
C MET A 356 -12.33 -19.68 -6.32
N ILE A 357 -11.44 -19.95 -7.27
CA ILE A 357 -9.99 -20.04 -7.05
C ILE A 357 -9.38 -18.67 -7.38
N HIS A 358 -8.91 -17.96 -6.36
CA HIS A 358 -8.16 -16.72 -6.57
C HIS A 358 -6.69 -17.04 -6.93
N ARG A 359 -6.17 -16.34 -7.94
CA ARG A 359 -4.79 -16.43 -8.41
C ARG A 359 -4.23 -15.03 -8.65
N PRO A 360 -3.03 -14.70 -8.15
CA PRO A 360 -2.32 -13.54 -8.66
C PRO A 360 -1.97 -13.75 -10.14
N PHE A 361 -1.71 -12.67 -10.88
CA PHE A 361 -1.11 -12.78 -12.21
C PHE A 361 0.35 -13.24 -12.05
N SER A 362 0.80 -14.16 -12.91
CA SER A 362 2.21 -14.54 -12.98
C SER A 362 3.08 -13.36 -13.42
N ASP A 363 4.36 -13.40 -13.08
CA ASP A 363 5.33 -12.35 -13.43
C ASP A 363 5.38 -12.10 -14.94
N GLU A 364 5.27 -13.17 -15.75
CA GLU A 364 5.17 -13.07 -17.22
C GLU A 364 3.96 -12.22 -17.64
N VAL A 365 2.78 -12.51 -17.09
CA VAL A 365 1.55 -11.79 -17.42
C VAL A 365 1.62 -10.35 -16.92
N GLN A 366 2.13 -10.10 -15.71
CA GLN A 366 2.29 -8.75 -15.16
C GLN A 366 3.26 -7.91 -15.99
N ALA A 367 4.42 -8.46 -16.36
CA ALA A 367 5.38 -7.81 -17.23
C ALA A 367 4.75 -7.48 -18.59
N LYS A 368 3.98 -8.42 -19.16
CA LYS A 368 3.27 -8.19 -20.41
C LYS A 368 2.20 -7.10 -20.31
N MET A 369 1.43 -7.04 -19.21
CA MET A 369 0.45 -5.97 -19.02
C MET A 369 1.11 -4.59 -19.04
N ARG A 370 2.30 -4.46 -18.42
CA ARG A 370 3.08 -3.21 -18.42
C ARG A 370 3.59 -2.86 -19.82
N GLU A 371 4.15 -3.84 -20.55
CA GLU A 371 4.56 -3.66 -21.94
C GLU A 371 3.39 -3.19 -22.81
N VAL A 372 2.23 -3.85 -22.69
CA VAL A 372 1.00 -3.49 -23.41
C VAL A 372 0.54 -2.08 -23.04
N ALA A 373 0.65 -1.67 -21.78
CA ALA A 373 0.31 -0.33 -21.35
C ALA A 373 1.16 0.74 -22.07
N LEU A 374 2.47 0.50 -22.19
CA LEU A 374 3.42 1.42 -22.81
C LEU A 374 3.37 1.41 -24.34
N GLU A 375 3.24 0.23 -24.95
CA GLU A 375 3.43 0.03 -26.39
C GLU A 375 2.11 -0.02 -27.17
N VAL A 376 0.98 -0.29 -26.49
CA VAL A 376 -0.33 -0.44 -27.13
C VAL A 376 -1.32 0.58 -26.59
N ILE A 377 -1.57 0.58 -25.27
CA ILE A 377 -2.61 1.41 -24.65
C ILE A 377 -2.28 2.89 -24.83
N LEU A 378 -1.09 3.33 -24.44
CA LEU A 378 -0.67 4.72 -24.56
C LEU A 378 -0.72 5.22 -26.02
N PRO A 379 -0.06 4.58 -27.00
CA PRO A 379 -0.11 5.03 -28.39
C PRO A 379 -1.53 5.05 -28.97
N ASN A 380 -2.35 4.04 -28.68
CA ASN A 380 -3.74 4.00 -29.15
C ASN A 380 -4.57 5.12 -28.51
N TRP A 381 -4.36 5.40 -27.22
CA TRP A 381 -5.03 6.49 -26.52
C TRP A 381 -4.61 7.87 -27.04
N VAL A 382 -3.32 8.08 -27.29
CA VAL A 382 -2.78 9.29 -27.96
C VAL A 382 -3.46 9.48 -29.32
N GLN A 383 -3.61 8.41 -30.10
CA GLN A 383 -4.31 8.48 -31.38
C GLN A 383 -5.79 8.85 -31.20
N ARG A 384 -6.50 8.21 -30.26
CA ARG A 384 -7.92 8.49 -29.97
C ARG A 384 -8.16 9.93 -29.51
N THR A 385 -7.21 10.52 -28.79
CA THR A 385 -7.32 11.89 -28.28
C THR A 385 -6.93 12.97 -29.31
N GLY A 386 -6.49 12.58 -30.51
CA GLY A 386 -6.16 13.52 -31.60
C GLY A 386 -4.66 13.76 -31.82
N GLY A 387 -3.79 12.94 -31.23
CA GLY A 387 -2.34 12.98 -31.42
C GLY A 387 -1.57 13.58 -30.23
N PRO A 388 -0.22 13.62 -30.31
CA PRO A 388 0.66 14.02 -29.20
C PRO A 388 0.50 15.49 -28.76
N ASP A 389 -0.03 16.35 -29.62
CA ASP A 389 -0.28 17.77 -29.30
C ASP A 389 -1.67 18.01 -28.69
N SER A 390 -2.43 16.96 -28.38
CA SER A 390 -3.80 17.07 -27.85
C SER A 390 -3.84 17.64 -26.43
N ALA A 391 -4.98 18.23 -26.06
CA ALA A 391 -5.20 18.70 -24.69
C ALA A 391 -5.13 17.55 -23.67
N ALA A 392 -5.53 16.33 -24.07
CA ALA A 392 -5.45 15.15 -23.22
C ALA A 392 -4.00 14.73 -22.95
N VAL A 393 -3.15 14.72 -23.99
CA VAL A 393 -1.72 14.39 -23.82
C VAL A 393 -1.00 15.44 -23.00
N LYS A 394 -1.35 16.72 -23.17
CA LYS A 394 -0.83 17.80 -22.31
C LYS A 394 -1.25 17.62 -20.85
N LEU A 395 -2.53 17.32 -20.59
CA LEU A 395 -3.02 17.02 -19.24
C LEU A 395 -2.27 15.82 -18.64
N TYR A 396 -2.09 14.75 -19.42
CA TYR A 396 -1.33 13.57 -19.00
C TYR A 396 0.10 13.95 -18.61
N ASN A 397 0.86 14.59 -19.50
CA ASN A 397 2.26 14.95 -19.22
C ASN A 397 2.41 15.94 -18.06
N ASP A 398 1.45 16.84 -17.88
CA ASP A 398 1.49 17.84 -16.82
C ASP A 398 1.15 17.25 -15.44
N LYS A 399 0.30 16.21 -15.37
CA LYS A 399 -0.31 15.74 -14.10
C LYS A 399 -0.21 14.24 -13.82
N VAL A 400 -0.35 13.39 -14.83
CA VAL A 400 -0.33 11.92 -14.67
C VAL A 400 1.08 11.37 -14.85
N GLY A 401 1.76 11.79 -15.91
CA GLY A 401 3.09 11.30 -16.27
C GLY A 401 4.13 11.39 -15.15
N PRO A 402 4.20 12.51 -14.40
CA PRO A 402 5.09 12.62 -13.24
C PRO A 402 4.80 11.61 -12.12
N ILE A 403 3.54 11.20 -11.94
CA ILE A 403 3.14 10.27 -10.88
C ILE A 403 3.46 8.82 -11.30
N VAL A 404 3.20 8.49 -12.58
CA VAL A 404 3.42 7.14 -13.11
C VAL A 404 4.82 6.93 -13.73
N GLY A 405 5.67 7.96 -13.71
CA GLY A 405 7.04 7.92 -14.24
C GLY A 405 7.15 7.77 -15.77
N VAL A 406 6.09 8.12 -16.52
CA VAL A 406 6.04 7.97 -17.98
C VAL A 406 5.59 9.27 -18.63
N SER A 407 6.34 9.75 -19.62
CA SER A 407 5.98 10.90 -20.44
C SER A 407 5.62 10.47 -21.86
N ILE A 408 4.77 11.23 -22.53
CA ILE A 408 4.43 11.05 -23.94
C ILE A 408 5.24 12.06 -24.75
N GLY A 409 6.08 11.57 -25.65
CA GLY A 409 6.96 12.36 -26.48
C GLY A 409 6.24 13.05 -27.64
N PRO A 410 6.91 13.95 -28.38
CA PRO A 410 6.36 14.62 -29.56
C PRO A 410 5.99 13.66 -30.70
N ASP A 411 6.54 12.45 -30.69
CA ASP A 411 6.23 11.35 -31.61
C ASP A 411 5.01 10.53 -31.18
N GLY A 412 4.43 10.81 -30.01
CA GLY A 412 3.33 10.08 -29.42
C GLY A 412 3.75 8.77 -28.74
N ALA A 413 5.05 8.49 -28.64
CA ALA A 413 5.57 7.32 -27.95
C ALA A 413 5.73 7.59 -26.45
N ALA A 414 5.65 6.52 -25.64
CA ALA A 414 5.96 6.57 -24.22
C ALA A 414 7.48 6.64 -24.00
N HIS A 415 7.92 7.51 -23.10
CA HIS A 415 9.31 7.67 -22.67
C HIS A 415 9.37 7.66 -21.15
N ALA A 416 10.18 6.79 -20.58
CA ALA A 416 10.42 6.77 -19.14
C ALA A 416 11.00 8.13 -18.68
N MET A 417 10.52 8.61 -17.54
CA MET A 417 11.09 9.79 -16.88
C MET A 417 12.27 9.34 -16.02
N ASP A 418 13.40 10.05 -16.10
CA ASP A 418 14.64 9.71 -15.37
C ASP A 418 14.35 9.46 -13.88
N GLY A 419 14.63 8.24 -13.42
CA GLY A 419 14.55 7.85 -12.00
C GLY A 419 13.16 7.47 -11.45
N MET A 420 12.10 7.36 -12.27
CA MET A 420 10.74 7.07 -11.76
C MET A 420 9.97 5.92 -12.46
N MET A 421 10.59 5.18 -13.37
CA MET A 421 10.07 3.88 -13.82
C MET A 421 11.22 2.93 -14.06
N MET A 422 11.00 1.66 -13.72
CA MET A 422 11.84 0.54 -14.12
C MET A 422 12.07 0.62 -15.62
N ALA A 423 13.30 0.97 -15.99
CA ALA A 423 13.74 1.08 -17.37
C ALA A 423 13.49 -0.23 -18.13
N LYS A 424 13.59 -0.19 -19.47
CA LYS A 424 13.81 -1.41 -20.25
C LYS A 424 14.91 -2.21 -19.54
N GLU A 425 14.61 -3.44 -19.15
CA GLU A 425 15.51 -4.29 -18.39
C GLU A 425 16.92 -4.28 -18.98
N THR A 426 17.93 -4.14 -18.12
CA THR A 426 19.31 -4.23 -18.57
C THR A 426 19.57 -5.60 -19.21
N GLU A 427 20.06 -5.59 -20.46
CA GLU A 427 20.53 -6.78 -21.17
C GLU A 427 21.90 -7.20 -20.60
N LEU A 428 22.06 -8.50 -20.32
CA LEU A 428 23.31 -9.09 -19.87
C LEU A 428 24.39 -8.99 -20.96
N VAL A 429 25.53 -8.39 -20.64
CA VAL A 429 26.66 -8.19 -21.57
C VAL A 429 27.95 -8.87 -21.07
N SER A 430 28.10 -9.02 -19.75
CA SER A 430 29.19 -9.72 -19.10
C SER A 430 29.14 -11.22 -19.42
N GLN A 431 30.31 -11.84 -19.51
CA GLN A 431 30.46 -13.25 -19.88
C GLN A 431 31.50 -13.93 -19.00
N GLY A 432 31.11 -15.01 -18.34
CA GLY A 432 32.03 -15.90 -17.61
C GLY A 432 32.50 -15.40 -16.25
N GLU A 433 31.82 -14.42 -15.65
CA GLU A 433 31.99 -14.05 -14.24
C GLU A 433 31.36 -15.11 -13.33
N ASN A 434 31.90 -15.28 -12.13
CA ASN A 434 31.29 -16.11 -11.09
C ASN A 434 31.46 -15.37 -9.77
N ILE A 435 30.41 -14.67 -9.37
CA ILE A 435 30.36 -13.78 -8.22
C ILE A 435 29.47 -14.44 -7.18
N GLU A 436 30.07 -14.89 -6.08
CA GLU A 436 29.36 -15.45 -4.94
C GLU A 436 29.34 -14.39 -3.82
N ILE A 437 28.15 -14.03 -3.33
CA ILE A 437 27.97 -12.97 -2.32
C ILE A 437 27.31 -13.56 -1.08
N GLN A 438 27.91 -13.37 0.10
CA GLN A 438 27.26 -13.75 1.35
C GLN A 438 26.22 -12.71 1.77
N LEU A 439 24.94 -13.13 1.84
CA LEU A 439 23.81 -12.33 2.33
C LEU A 439 23.41 -12.78 3.74
N VAL A 440 23.26 -11.83 4.67
CA VAL A 440 22.84 -12.10 6.04
C VAL A 440 21.56 -11.36 6.42
N CYS A 441 20.52 -12.13 6.72
CA CYS A 441 19.26 -11.61 7.26
C CYS A 441 19.24 -11.54 8.79
N ILE A 442 18.24 -10.85 9.34
CA ILE A 442 17.90 -10.89 10.76
C ILE A 442 17.51 -12.31 11.19
N ASN A 443 16.59 -12.92 10.45
CA ASN A 443 16.11 -14.27 10.69
C ASN A 443 15.60 -14.86 9.38
N ARG A 444 16.10 -16.05 9.00
CA ARG A 444 15.69 -16.74 7.77
C ARG A 444 14.23 -17.15 7.75
N THR A 445 13.62 -17.38 8.91
CA THR A 445 12.20 -17.77 8.97
C THR A 445 11.25 -16.57 8.94
N GLY A 446 11.75 -15.34 8.91
CA GLY A 446 10.90 -14.15 8.84
C GLY A 446 10.52 -13.81 7.41
N ASN A 447 9.26 -13.43 7.20
CA ASN A 447 8.70 -13.24 5.86
C ASN A 447 9.50 -12.29 4.95
N PRO A 448 10.07 -11.17 5.43
CA PRO A 448 10.91 -10.31 4.57
C PRO A 448 12.18 -10.99 4.07
N CYS A 449 12.76 -11.89 4.86
CA CYS A 449 13.92 -12.67 4.43
C CYS A 449 13.48 -13.83 3.52
N THR A 450 12.36 -14.52 3.81
CA THR A 450 11.86 -15.58 2.92
C THR A 450 11.57 -15.04 1.52
N LEU A 451 11.02 -13.83 1.40
CA LEU A 451 10.80 -13.15 0.11
C LEU A 451 12.10 -12.90 -0.68
N ILE A 452 13.26 -12.78 -0.01
CA ILE A 452 14.55 -12.63 -0.69
C ILE A 452 14.95 -13.92 -1.41
N TYR A 453 14.69 -15.08 -0.80
CA TYR A 453 15.17 -16.38 -1.29
C TYR A 453 14.07 -17.33 -1.75
N SER A 454 12.81 -16.87 -1.80
CA SER A 454 11.68 -17.70 -2.19
C SER A 454 11.83 -18.21 -3.61
N THR A 455 11.23 -19.36 -3.88
CA THR A 455 11.08 -19.91 -5.22
C THR A 455 9.59 -20.01 -5.55
N GLU A 456 9.25 -19.95 -6.83
CA GLU A 456 7.88 -20.16 -7.30
C GLU A 456 7.30 -21.49 -6.78
N GLU A 457 8.12 -22.55 -6.72
CA GLU A 457 7.69 -23.87 -6.23
C GLU A 457 7.33 -23.87 -4.73
N GLU A 458 8.03 -23.09 -3.90
CA GLU A 458 7.82 -23.06 -2.44
C GLU A 458 6.77 -22.04 -2.00
N GLN A 459 6.69 -20.88 -2.65
CA GLN A 459 5.91 -19.72 -2.20
C GLN A 459 5.05 -19.07 -3.30
N GLY A 460 5.05 -19.62 -4.52
CA GLY A 460 4.28 -19.07 -5.65
C GLY A 460 4.86 -17.80 -6.26
N ILE A 461 6.06 -17.39 -5.84
CA ILE A 461 6.79 -16.24 -6.38
C ILE A 461 8.32 -16.46 -6.28
N ASP A 462 9.05 -16.13 -7.34
CA ASP A 462 10.51 -16.11 -7.31
C ASP A 462 11.00 -14.86 -6.57
N GLY A 463 11.83 -15.07 -5.56
CA GLY A 463 12.43 -14.03 -4.74
C GLY A 463 13.59 -13.32 -5.43
N PHE A 464 14.13 -12.28 -4.78
CA PHE A 464 15.25 -11.49 -5.30
C PHE A 464 16.43 -12.35 -5.80
N ILE A 465 16.81 -13.38 -5.05
CA ILE A 465 17.97 -14.23 -5.39
C ILE A 465 17.76 -14.98 -6.71
N GLU A 466 16.60 -15.63 -6.89
CA GLU A 466 16.34 -16.39 -8.12
C GLU A 466 16.19 -15.46 -9.33
N ARG A 467 15.52 -14.31 -9.19
CA ARG A 467 15.40 -13.35 -10.29
C ARG A 467 16.76 -12.79 -10.72
N VAL A 468 17.65 -12.47 -9.79
CA VAL A 468 19.02 -12.04 -10.12
C VAL A 468 19.80 -13.19 -10.77
N ARG A 469 19.68 -14.40 -10.25
CA ARG A 469 20.34 -15.58 -10.82
C ARG A 469 19.95 -15.78 -12.28
N ASP A 470 18.65 -15.76 -12.58
CA ASP A 470 18.13 -15.99 -13.92
C ASP A 470 18.56 -14.89 -14.90
N ARG A 471 18.42 -13.63 -14.50
CA ARG A 471 18.82 -12.49 -15.33
C ARG A 471 20.32 -12.39 -15.57
N THR A 472 21.12 -12.96 -14.68
CA THR A 472 22.59 -13.00 -14.81
C THR A 472 23.12 -14.32 -15.38
N GLU A 473 22.23 -15.25 -15.77
CA GLU A 473 22.58 -16.61 -16.22
C GLU A 473 23.49 -17.35 -15.21
N GLY A 474 23.27 -17.13 -13.91
CA GLY A 474 24.05 -17.70 -12.81
C GLY A 474 25.43 -17.08 -12.59
N GLN A 475 25.72 -15.92 -13.19
CA GLN A 475 26.98 -15.21 -12.93
C GLN A 475 27.01 -14.58 -11.53
N VAL A 476 25.85 -14.27 -10.95
CA VAL A 476 25.70 -13.78 -9.58
C VAL A 476 24.90 -14.79 -8.78
N GLU A 477 25.48 -15.29 -7.69
CA GLU A 477 24.89 -16.25 -6.78
C GLU A 477 25.00 -15.74 -5.34
N PHE A 478 23.95 -15.96 -4.53
CA PHE A 478 23.90 -15.52 -3.14
C PHE A 478 23.93 -16.69 -2.17
N GLN A 479 24.77 -16.61 -1.14
CA GLN A 479 24.78 -17.54 -0.01
C GLN A 479 24.07 -16.90 1.18
N ILE A 480 22.86 -17.37 1.46
CA ILE A 480 22.03 -16.80 2.52
C ILE A 480 22.27 -17.44 3.89
N SER A 481 22.37 -16.60 4.90
CA SER A 481 22.44 -16.97 6.32
C SER A 481 21.72 -15.94 7.18
N SER A 482 21.69 -16.14 8.50
CA SER A 482 21.16 -15.15 9.46
C SER A 482 22.12 -14.84 10.60
N PHE A 483 21.93 -13.68 11.25
CA PHE A 483 22.75 -13.30 12.41
C PHE A 483 22.79 -14.40 13.50
N PRO A 484 21.68 -15.03 13.91
CA PRO A 484 21.71 -16.10 14.90
C PRO A 484 22.51 -17.34 14.46
N GLU A 485 22.42 -17.75 13.19
CA GLU A 485 23.19 -18.89 12.64
C GLU A 485 24.69 -18.64 12.70
N LEU A 486 25.10 -17.37 12.50
CA LEU A 486 26.49 -16.95 12.53
C LEU A 486 26.99 -16.57 13.93
N GLY A 487 26.12 -16.59 14.95
CA GLY A 487 26.45 -16.12 16.31
C GLY A 487 26.76 -14.62 16.38
N LEU A 488 26.20 -13.84 15.44
CA LEU A 488 26.35 -12.40 15.34
C LEU A 488 25.14 -11.70 15.94
N ALA A 489 25.32 -10.45 16.37
CA ALA A 489 24.23 -9.61 16.88
C ALA A 489 23.78 -8.62 15.79
N GLY A 490 22.48 -8.56 15.50
CA GLY A 490 21.94 -7.63 14.50
C GLY A 490 22.29 -6.15 14.72
N PRO A 491 22.40 -5.63 15.97
CA PRO A 491 22.90 -4.27 16.22
C PRO A 491 24.31 -3.98 15.69
N ASP A 492 25.16 -4.99 15.49
CA ASP A 492 26.50 -4.80 14.92
C ASP A 492 26.50 -4.62 13.39
N SER A 493 25.35 -4.72 12.71
CA SER A 493 25.21 -4.78 11.24
C SER A 493 25.94 -3.66 10.49
N LEU A 494 25.85 -2.40 10.94
CA LEU A 494 26.59 -1.28 10.35
C LEU A 494 28.09 -1.54 10.28
N ARG A 495 28.68 -1.95 11.41
CA ARG A 495 30.12 -2.21 11.54
C ARG A 495 30.54 -3.44 10.74
N LEU A 496 29.69 -4.47 10.70
CA LEU A 496 29.96 -5.70 9.96
C LEU A 496 30.06 -5.47 8.45
N ILE A 497 29.31 -4.51 7.91
CA ILE A 497 29.46 -4.05 6.52
C ILE A 497 30.68 -3.16 6.37
N GLU A 498 30.91 -2.23 7.30
CA GLU A 498 32.04 -1.28 7.27
C GLU A 498 33.40 -1.98 7.23
N ASP A 499 33.60 -2.95 8.12
CA ASP A 499 34.86 -3.71 8.22
C ASP A 499 34.94 -4.90 7.24
N ARG A 500 33.91 -5.06 6.39
CA ARG A 500 33.76 -6.15 5.42
C ARG A 500 33.82 -7.53 6.06
N THR A 501 33.42 -7.66 7.33
CA THR A 501 33.13 -8.98 7.90
C THR A 501 32.02 -9.64 7.11
N MET A 502 31.01 -8.87 6.68
CA MET A 502 29.90 -9.30 5.82
C MET A 502 29.89 -8.51 4.51
N GLU A 503 29.53 -9.18 3.42
CA GLU A 503 29.50 -8.59 2.09
C GLU A 503 28.17 -7.91 1.80
N LEU A 504 27.06 -8.54 2.20
CA LEU A 504 25.70 -8.05 2.08
C LEU A 504 24.92 -8.41 3.34
N ALA A 505 24.25 -7.45 3.98
CA ALA A 505 23.48 -7.72 5.20
C ALA A 505 22.28 -6.80 5.35
N GLU A 506 21.29 -7.28 6.09
CA GLU A 506 20.17 -6.49 6.58
C GLU A 506 20.62 -5.55 7.69
N ILE A 507 20.37 -4.26 7.50
CA ILE A 507 20.50 -3.24 8.53
C ILE A 507 19.10 -2.83 8.96
N TYR A 508 18.71 -3.17 10.19
CA TYR A 508 17.38 -2.85 10.71
C TYR A 508 17.35 -1.55 11.47
N SER A 509 16.40 -0.66 11.13
CA SER A 509 16.22 0.64 11.78
C SER A 509 16.18 0.53 13.30
N GLY A 510 15.38 -0.39 13.84
CA GLY A 510 15.19 -0.55 15.28
C GLY A 510 16.45 -0.99 16.05
N TYR A 511 17.40 -1.67 15.41
CA TYR A 511 18.61 -2.16 16.07
C TYR A 511 19.72 -1.12 16.18
N ILE A 512 19.79 -0.20 15.22
CA ILE A 512 20.90 0.76 15.12
C ILE A 512 20.51 2.19 15.52
N GLY A 513 19.26 2.45 15.91
CA GLY A 513 18.82 3.77 16.41
C GLY A 513 19.56 4.27 17.67
N GLY A 514 20.21 3.38 18.42
CA GLY A 514 21.11 3.78 19.52
C GLY A 514 22.42 4.42 19.04
N ASP A 515 23.03 3.84 18.00
CA ASP A 515 24.32 4.29 17.45
C ASP A 515 24.14 5.36 16.37
N LEU A 516 23.01 5.31 15.64
CA LEU A 516 22.67 6.20 14.55
C LEU A 516 21.23 6.73 14.67
N PRO A 517 20.92 7.58 15.67
CA PRO A 517 19.54 8.01 15.97
C PRO A 517 18.81 8.70 14.81
N ILE A 518 19.52 9.26 13.84
CA ILE A 518 18.92 9.97 12.71
C ILE A 518 18.02 9.06 11.85
N ILE A 519 18.30 7.76 11.74
CA ILE A 519 17.50 6.83 10.93
C ILE A 519 16.13 6.50 11.56
N ASP A 520 15.98 6.74 12.86
CA ASP A 520 14.72 6.50 13.58
C ASP A 520 13.59 7.40 13.04
N MET A 521 13.90 8.40 12.21
CA MET A 521 12.90 9.30 11.60
C MET A 521 11.82 8.55 10.81
N ALA A 522 12.16 7.40 10.22
CA ALA A 522 11.21 6.53 9.52
C ALA A 522 10.37 5.67 10.48
N ASN A 523 10.75 5.63 11.76
CA ASN A 523 10.26 4.73 12.80
C ASN A 523 9.98 5.47 14.12
N LEU A 524 9.37 6.66 14.07
CA LEU A 524 8.92 7.39 15.26
C LEU A 524 7.56 6.88 15.75
N TRP A 525 7.58 5.78 16.49
CA TRP A 525 6.38 5.01 16.80
C TRP A 525 5.35 5.83 17.58
N GLY A 526 4.07 5.59 17.27
CA GLY A 526 2.95 6.35 17.82
C GLY A 526 2.69 7.69 17.14
N LEU A 527 3.53 8.15 16.20
CA LEU A 527 3.23 9.39 15.45
C LEU A 527 2.45 9.16 14.15
N TYR A 528 2.41 7.93 13.64
CA TYR A 528 1.76 7.61 12.37
C TYR A 528 0.32 7.12 12.61
N PRO A 529 -0.69 7.78 12.03
CA PRO A 529 -2.10 7.37 12.19
C PRO A 529 -2.43 6.09 11.42
N ASP A 530 -1.73 5.82 10.32
CA ASP A 530 -1.95 4.68 9.43
C ASP A 530 -0.65 4.31 8.68
N SER A 531 -0.65 3.14 8.04
CA SER A 531 0.49 2.62 7.29
C SER A 531 0.83 3.47 6.07
N GLU A 532 -0.17 4.07 5.41
CA GLU A 532 0.01 4.95 4.25
C GLU A 532 0.86 6.17 4.62
N THR A 533 0.49 6.86 5.71
CA THR A 533 1.26 7.97 6.26
C THR A 533 2.67 7.54 6.66
N ASN A 534 2.84 6.34 7.22
CA ASN A 534 4.17 5.83 7.56
C ASN A 534 5.02 5.59 6.31
N PHE A 535 4.47 4.97 5.26
CA PHE A 535 5.18 4.74 4.00
C PHE A 535 5.50 6.05 3.28
N ALA A 536 4.59 7.02 3.26
CA ALA A 536 4.85 8.35 2.70
C ALA A 536 6.05 9.03 3.39
N VAL A 537 6.20 8.87 4.71
CA VAL A 537 7.38 9.36 5.45
C VAL A 537 8.65 8.58 5.09
N ILE A 538 8.55 7.24 4.96
CA ILE A 538 9.68 6.41 4.51
C ILE A 538 10.15 6.88 3.14
N ASP A 539 9.23 7.03 2.18
CA ASP A 539 9.53 7.46 0.82
C ASP A 539 10.13 8.87 0.79
N ALA A 540 9.54 9.83 1.51
CA ALA A 540 10.04 11.19 1.58
C ALA A 540 11.47 11.27 2.14
N THR A 541 11.82 10.40 3.10
CA THR A 541 13.11 10.40 3.77
C THR A 541 14.13 9.42 3.20
N ARG A 542 13.72 8.56 2.25
CA ARG A 542 14.53 7.45 1.70
C ARG A 542 15.93 7.87 1.28
N GLU A 543 16.04 8.86 0.39
CA GLU A 543 17.34 9.29 -0.14
C GLU A 543 18.30 9.78 0.96
N ASP A 544 17.77 10.50 1.97
CA ASP A 544 18.58 10.96 3.08
C ASP A 544 19.05 9.81 3.96
N VAL A 545 18.15 8.87 4.25
CA VAL A 545 18.45 7.70 5.06
C VAL A 545 19.44 6.79 4.36
N HIS A 546 19.24 6.49 3.07
CA HIS A 546 20.19 5.73 2.25
C HIS A 546 21.57 6.37 2.28
N ARG A 547 21.65 7.67 1.95
CA ARG A 547 22.92 8.41 1.98
C ARG A 547 23.60 8.33 3.35
N ILE A 548 22.84 8.41 4.44
CA ILE A 548 23.38 8.31 5.79
C ILE A 548 23.91 6.90 6.05
N ILE A 549 23.14 5.86 5.72
CA ILE A 549 23.54 4.47 5.91
C ILE A 549 24.78 4.13 5.10
N GLU A 550 24.82 4.50 3.83
CA GLU A 550 25.98 4.30 2.96
C GLU A 550 27.23 4.99 3.51
N GLN A 551 27.09 6.22 4.03
CA GLN A 551 28.18 6.95 4.67
C GLN A 551 28.69 6.30 5.95
N GLN A 552 27.80 5.77 6.79
CA GLN A 552 28.16 5.17 8.08
C GLN A 552 28.66 3.73 7.96
N SER A 553 28.14 2.98 6.98
CA SER A 553 28.51 1.58 6.74
C SER A 553 29.64 1.40 5.73
N ASN A 554 30.08 2.47 5.06
CA ASN A 554 30.93 2.36 3.86
C ASN A 554 30.33 1.33 2.85
N GLY A 555 29.02 1.41 2.68
CA GLY A 555 28.21 0.47 1.91
C GLY A 555 27.42 1.16 0.81
N ILE A 556 26.65 0.35 0.09
CA ILE A 556 25.69 0.73 -0.94
C ILE A 556 24.36 0.06 -0.60
N VAL A 557 23.29 0.84 -0.45
CA VAL A 557 21.96 0.26 -0.24
C VAL A 557 21.48 -0.29 -1.58
N ILE A 558 21.10 -1.57 -1.59
CA ILE A 558 20.61 -2.28 -2.77
C ILE A 558 19.09 -2.22 -2.85
N MET A 559 18.41 -2.44 -1.74
CA MET A 559 16.96 -2.44 -1.62
C MET A 559 16.51 -2.24 -0.18
N GLU A 560 15.25 -1.85 0.00
CA GLU A 560 14.57 -1.89 1.29
C GLU A 560 13.69 -3.13 1.40
N ASN A 561 13.54 -3.60 2.64
CA ASN A 561 12.60 -4.63 3.04
C ASN A 561 11.71 -4.05 4.14
N TYR A 562 10.45 -4.48 4.17
CA TYR A 562 9.46 -3.97 5.11
C TYR A 562 8.92 -5.06 6.00
N TYR A 563 8.65 -4.70 7.26
CA TYR A 563 7.91 -5.52 8.23
C TYR A 563 6.57 -4.86 8.48
N GLU A 564 5.53 -5.68 8.61
CA GLU A 564 4.20 -5.22 8.95
C GLU A 564 4.11 -4.63 10.36
N SER A 565 2.95 -4.03 10.66
CA SER A 565 2.68 -3.40 11.95
C SER A 565 2.86 -4.36 13.13
N ASN A 566 3.13 -3.79 14.30
CA ASN A 566 3.54 -4.55 15.48
C ASN A 566 2.37 -4.83 16.43
N TYR A 567 2.46 -5.91 17.17
CA TYR A 567 1.46 -6.34 18.15
C TYR A 567 2.13 -6.65 19.49
N TYR A 568 1.39 -6.49 20.58
CA TYR A 568 1.75 -7.06 21.86
C TYR A 568 1.38 -8.54 21.86
N PHE A 569 2.36 -9.41 22.05
CA PHE A 569 2.18 -10.82 22.40
C PHE A 569 2.27 -10.93 23.91
N SER A 570 1.16 -11.22 24.59
CA SER A 570 1.01 -11.03 26.02
C SER A 570 0.43 -12.26 26.71
N SER A 571 0.94 -12.59 27.90
CA SER A 571 0.30 -13.56 28.80
C SER A 571 -0.86 -12.93 29.58
N LYS A 572 -1.05 -11.61 29.49
CA LYS A 572 -2.13 -10.86 30.17
C LYS A 572 -3.04 -10.20 29.14
N GLU A 573 -4.33 -10.15 29.46
CA GLU A 573 -5.33 -9.42 28.69
C GLU A 573 -5.07 -7.90 28.81
N LEU A 574 -5.00 -7.18 27.68
CA LEU A 574 -4.77 -5.72 27.64
C LEU A 574 -5.97 -5.04 26.96
N ARG A 575 -6.84 -4.37 27.72
CA ARG A 575 -8.05 -3.70 27.18
C ARG A 575 -8.18 -2.23 27.58
N THR A 576 -7.48 -1.83 28.63
CA THR A 576 -7.55 -0.51 29.24
C THR A 576 -6.14 0.02 29.51
N LEU A 577 -5.99 1.34 29.67
CA LEU A 577 -4.69 1.96 29.90
C LEU A 577 -3.98 1.43 31.16
N THR A 578 -4.74 1.07 32.20
CA THR A 578 -4.16 0.50 33.43
C THR A 578 -3.55 -0.89 33.25
N ASP A 579 -3.89 -1.60 32.18
CA ASP A 579 -3.35 -2.94 31.91
C ASP A 579 -1.88 -2.89 31.43
N PHE A 580 -1.43 -1.71 30.98
CA PHE A 580 -0.05 -1.47 30.54
C PHE A 580 0.87 -1.03 31.69
N GLU A 581 0.33 -0.58 32.83
CA GLU A 581 1.12 -0.12 33.97
C GLU A 581 1.99 -1.25 34.54
N ASP A 582 3.30 -0.98 34.68
CA ASP A 582 4.32 -1.93 35.17
C ASP A 582 4.42 -3.24 34.34
N LEU A 583 3.87 -3.27 33.12
CA LEU A 583 3.92 -4.44 32.24
C LEU A 583 5.35 -4.64 31.74
N LYS A 584 5.97 -5.78 32.05
CA LYS A 584 7.35 -6.06 31.60
C LYS A 584 7.34 -6.47 30.15
N THR A 585 7.69 -5.54 29.27
CA THR A 585 7.52 -5.72 27.83
C THR A 585 8.86 -5.72 27.11
N ARG A 586 9.10 -6.72 26.27
CA ARG A 586 10.24 -6.69 25.37
C ARG A 586 10.12 -5.56 24.36
N SER A 587 11.19 -4.79 24.27
CA SER A 587 11.44 -3.85 23.19
C SER A 587 12.55 -4.36 22.28
N HIS A 588 12.48 -3.98 21.00
CA HIS A 588 13.53 -4.22 20.00
C HIS A 588 14.15 -2.94 19.45
N SER A 589 13.77 -1.77 19.98
CA SER A 589 14.36 -0.50 19.58
C SER A 589 14.34 0.52 20.71
N THR A 590 15.18 1.55 20.59
CA THR A 590 15.17 2.71 21.48
C THR A 590 13.83 3.43 21.43
N VAL A 591 13.28 3.64 20.24
CA VAL A 591 11.99 4.30 20.02
C VAL A 591 10.82 3.51 20.59
N LEU A 592 10.75 2.20 20.35
CA LEU A 592 9.72 1.37 20.97
C LEU A 592 9.85 1.38 22.51
N SER A 593 11.08 1.41 23.03
CA SER A 593 11.27 1.53 24.49
C SER A 593 10.68 2.82 25.02
N ASP A 594 10.84 3.94 24.31
CA ASP A 594 10.22 5.22 24.68
C ASP A 594 8.70 5.19 24.59
N LEU A 595 8.14 4.52 23.57
CA LEU A 595 6.69 4.36 23.44
C LEU A 595 6.12 3.54 24.60
N LEU A 596 6.72 2.39 24.91
CA LEU A 596 6.31 1.51 26.00
C LEU A 596 6.36 2.22 27.35
N ASP A 597 7.46 2.92 27.64
CA ASP A 597 7.59 3.74 28.85
C ASP A 597 6.54 4.87 28.89
N GLY A 598 6.22 5.47 27.74
CA GLY A 598 5.18 6.49 27.61
C GLY A 598 3.77 5.95 27.86
N MET A 599 3.56 4.65 27.63
CA MET A 599 2.33 3.92 27.95
C MET A 599 2.30 3.40 29.41
N GLY A 600 3.37 3.60 30.18
CA GLY A 600 3.48 3.15 31.58
C GLY A 600 4.04 1.74 31.77
N ALA A 601 4.49 1.08 30.70
CA ALA A 601 5.11 -0.25 30.75
C ALA A 601 6.59 -0.18 31.17
N GLU A 602 7.17 -1.33 31.53
CA GLU A 602 8.60 -1.50 31.82
C GLU A 602 9.31 -2.12 30.60
N PRO A 603 9.89 -1.31 29.67
CA PRO A 603 10.55 -1.83 28.49
C PRO A 603 11.87 -2.53 28.83
N GLN A 604 12.12 -3.68 28.20
CA GLN A 604 13.40 -4.39 28.26
C GLN A 604 13.90 -4.67 26.85
N PHE A 605 15.02 -4.06 26.48
CA PHE A 605 15.66 -4.35 25.19
C PHE A 605 16.30 -5.74 25.21
N MET A 606 15.90 -6.61 24.28
CA MET A 606 16.55 -7.91 24.08
C MET A 606 16.47 -8.40 22.64
N ALA A 607 17.46 -9.20 22.27
CA ALA A 607 17.56 -9.83 20.96
C ALA A 607 16.36 -10.75 20.70
N PHE A 608 15.94 -10.83 19.44
CA PHE A 608 14.75 -11.57 19.03
C PHE A 608 14.80 -13.06 19.43
N ALA A 609 15.98 -13.69 19.34
CA ALA A 609 16.19 -15.10 19.68
C ALA A 609 15.95 -15.44 21.16
N ASP A 610 16.06 -14.46 22.07
CA ASP A 610 15.91 -14.70 23.51
C ASP A 610 14.45 -14.59 24.00
N VAL A 611 13.56 -14.04 23.17
CA VAL A 611 12.21 -13.63 23.58
C VAL A 611 11.33 -14.80 23.97
N TYR A 612 11.30 -15.87 23.17
CA TYR A 612 10.48 -17.05 23.47
C TYR A 612 10.77 -17.59 24.87
N THR A 613 12.06 -17.76 25.19
CA THR A 613 12.49 -18.28 26.50
C THR A 613 12.19 -17.31 27.63
N ALA A 614 12.27 -16.00 27.37
CA ALA A 614 11.94 -14.98 28.35
C ALA A 614 10.43 -14.94 28.68
N LEU A 615 9.56 -15.09 27.66
CA LEU A 615 8.11 -15.23 27.81
C LEU A 615 7.76 -16.54 28.53
N GLU A 616 8.29 -17.68 28.08
CA GLU A 616 8.07 -19.01 28.68
C GLU A 616 8.39 -19.04 30.19
N ARG A 617 9.49 -18.36 30.58
CA ARG A 617 9.94 -18.30 31.98
C ARG A 617 9.24 -17.23 32.81
N GLY A 618 8.36 -16.42 32.22
CA GLY A 618 7.70 -15.30 32.88
C GLY A 618 8.67 -14.22 33.35
N VAL A 619 9.83 -14.08 32.68
CA VAL A 619 10.74 -12.94 32.90
C VAL A 619 10.13 -11.66 32.33
N LEU A 620 9.43 -11.81 31.21
CA LEU A 620 8.61 -10.80 30.56
C LEU A 620 7.14 -11.19 30.63
N ASP A 621 6.27 -10.19 30.75
CA ASP A 621 4.82 -10.37 30.65
C ASP A 621 4.33 -10.30 29.19
N ALA A 622 5.04 -9.53 28.36
CA ALA A 622 4.70 -9.34 26.96
C ALA A 622 5.94 -9.08 26.08
N ALA A 623 5.77 -9.20 24.77
CA ALA A 623 6.75 -8.79 23.77
C ALA A 623 6.07 -8.03 22.63
N VAL A 624 6.75 -7.04 22.06
CA VAL A 624 6.26 -6.34 20.86
C VAL A 624 7.09 -6.75 19.63
N SER A 625 6.39 -7.17 18.57
CA SER A 625 6.95 -7.56 17.28
C SER A 625 5.86 -7.58 16.18
N CYS A 626 6.26 -7.73 14.91
CA CYS A 626 5.33 -7.97 13.80
C CYS A 626 4.55 -9.29 13.97
N GLY A 627 3.39 -9.42 13.31
CA GLY A 627 2.48 -10.55 13.45
C GLY A 627 3.12 -11.88 13.02
N THR A 628 3.61 -11.90 11.78
CA THR A 628 4.26 -13.06 11.14
C THR A 628 5.61 -13.37 11.80
N CYS A 629 6.29 -12.35 12.32
CA CYS A 629 7.47 -12.54 13.15
C CYS A 629 7.18 -13.45 14.37
N GLY A 630 6.11 -13.15 15.11
CA GLY A 630 5.77 -13.83 16.35
C GLY A 630 5.28 -15.26 16.13
N SER A 631 4.46 -15.48 15.10
CA SER A 631 3.99 -16.82 14.71
C SER A 631 5.13 -17.69 14.18
N GLY A 632 6.05 -17.12 13.38
CA GLY A 632 7.20 -17.84 12.82
C GLY A 632 8.14 -18.46 13.86
N VAL A 633 8.17 -17.91 15.09
CA VAL A 633 8.87 -18.51 16.25
C VAL A 633 7.93 -19.02 17.34
N ARG A 634 6.64 -19.14 17.01
CA ARG A 634 5.61 -19.80 17.80
C ARG A 634 5.39 -19.18 19.18
N TRP A 635 5.39 -17.85 19.28
CA TRP A 635 5.08 -17.18 20.55
C TRP A 635 3.68 -17.48 21.08
N TYR A 636 2.75 -17.90 20.22
CA TYR A 636 1.43 -18.44 20.61
C TYR A 636 1.51 -19.69 21.51
N GLU A 637 2.65 -20.39 21.58
CA GLU A 637 2.83 -21.51 22.52
C GLU A 637 3.07 -21.04 23.98
N VAL A 638 3.47 -19.78 24.17
CA VAL A 638 3.95 -19.24 25.47
C VAL A 638 3.25 -17.95 25.90
N THR A 639 2.31 -17.44 25.09
CA THR A 639 1.48 -16.27 25.40
C THR A 639 0.04 -16.52 24.94
N ASP A 640 -0.91 -15.78 25.52
CA ASP A 640 -2.34 -16.06 25.38
C ASP A 640 -3.09 -15.02 24.51
N TYR A 641 -2.54 -13.81 24.36
CA TYR A 641 -3.20 -12.69 23.70
C TYR A 641 -2.29 -12.02 22.66
N MET A 642 -2.89 -11.62 21.54
CA MET A 642 -2.29 -10.74 20.54
C MET A 642 -3.08 -9.42 20.54
N VAL A 643 -2.44 -8.31 20.91
CA VAL A 643 -3.13 -7.01 21.11
C VAL A 643 -2.53 -5.94 20.21
N GLY A 644 -3.34 -5.29 19.38
CA GLY A 644 -2.83 -4.31 18.42
C GLY A 644 -3.84 -3.80 17.39
N PRO A 645 -3.35 -3.30 16.24
CA PRO A 645 -1.93 -3.07 15.89
C PRO A 645 -1.37 -1.75 16.46
N ILE A 646 -0.06 -1.73 16.73
CA ILE A 646 0.75 -0.52 16.78
C ILE A 646 1.20 -0.24 15.33
N VAL A 647 0.71 0.85 14.75
CA VAL A 647 1.12 1.30 13.41
C VAL A 647 2.58 1.72 13.44
N ALA A 648 3.44 0.86 12.88
CA ALA A 648 4.87 1.09 12.74
C ALA A 648 5.44 0.08 11.74
N ILE A 649 5.73 0.55 10.52
CA ILE A 649 6.37 -0.25 9.49
C ILE A 649 7.87 -0.35 9.78
N GLY A 650 8.33 -1.56 10.07
CA GLY A 650 9.77 -1.80 10.24
C GLY A 650 10.47 -1.73 8.90
N VAL A 651 11.60 -1.02 8.81
CA VAL A 651 12.40 -0.91 7.57
C VAL A 651 13.76 -1.56 7.79
N THR A 652 14.15 -2.43 6.86
CA THR A 652 15.55 -2.88 6.74
C THR A 652 16.15 -2.40 5.43
N TRP A 653 17.43 -2.07 5.48
CA TRP A 653 18.22 -1.68 4.30
C TRP A 653 19.19 -2.81 3.99
N ILE A 654 18.99 -3.47 2.85
CA ILE A 654 19.89 -4.52 2.37
C ILE A 654 21.12 -3.82 1.79
N THR A 655 22.21 -3.85 2.55
CA THR A 655 23.37 -2.99 2.27
C THR A 655 24.58 -3.83 1.93
N MET A 656 25.17 -3.56 0.76
CA MET A 656 26.38 -4.21 0.29
C MET A 656 27.62 -3.40 0.67
N ASN A 657 28.70 -4.05 1.09
CA ASN A 657 29.98 -3.38 1.26
C ASN A 657 30.42 -2.72 -0.07
N LYS A 658 30.90 -1.47 0.01
CA LYS A 658 31.21 -0.67 -1.19
C LYS A 658 32.32 -1.28 -2.06
N GLU A 659 33.34 -1.89 -1.46
CA GLU A 659 34.43 -2.51 -2.23
C GLU A 659 33.95 -3.74 -3.00
N VAL A 660 33.02 -4.49 -2.42
CA VAL A 660 32.37 -5.64 -3.09
C VAL A 660 31.52 -5.11 -4.24
N TRP A 661 30.68 -4.11 -3.99
CA TRP A 661 29.87 -3.48 -5.04
C TRP A 661 30.71 -2.98 -6.20
N ASP A 662 31.75 -2.18 -5.94
CA ASP A 662 32.60 -1.57 -6.95
C ASP A 662 33.39 -2.61 -7.79
N ALA A 663 33.49 -3.87 -7.34
CA ALA A 663 34.11 -4.96 -8.08
C ALA A 663 33.15 -5.68 -9.05
N ILE A 664 31.83 -5.50 -8.91
CA ILE A 664 30.81 -6.11 -9.78
C ILE A 664 30.75 -5.35 -11.12
N PRO A 665 30.72 -6.05 -12.27
CA PRO A 665 30.49 -5.44 -13.59
C PRO A 665 29.23 -4.57 -13.65
N ALA A 666 29.28 -3.49 -14.45
CA ALA A 666 28.23 -2.46 -14.45
C ALA A 666 26.84 -2.97 -14.89
N ASP A 667 26.78 -3.94 -15.80
CA ASP A 667 25.53 -4.56 -16.23
C ASP A 667 24.95 -5.49 -15.15
N LEU A 668 25.80 -6.27 -14.46
CA LEU A 668 25.39 -7.07 -13.31
C LEU A 668 24.95 -6.19 -12.13
N GLN A 669 25.64 -5.07 -11.89
CA GLN A 669 25.21 -4.04 -10.92
C GLN A 669 23.82 -3.50 -11.27
N ALA A 670 23.58 -3.17 -12.53
CA ALA A 670 22.29 -2.66 -12.97
C ALA A 670 21.19 -3.71 -12.77
N ILE A 671 21.43 -4.97 -13.14
CA ILE A 671 20.49 -6.08 -12.89
C ILE A 671 20.19 -6.22 -11.40
N ILE A 672 21.21 -6.19 -10.53
CA ILE A 672 21.03 -6.28 -9.07
C ILE A 672 20.17 -5.11 -8.53
N ARG A 673 20.38 -3.88 -9.02
CA ARG A 673 19.56 -2.73 -8.60
C ARG A 673 18.12 -2.84 -9.06
N GLU A 674 17.91 -3.19 -10.33
CA GLU A 674 16.57 -3.36 -10.91
C GLU A 674 15.81 -4.47 -10.16
N GLU A 675 16.45 -5.60 -9.84
CA GLU A 675 15.79 -6.64 -9.06
C GLU A 675 15.56 -6.27 -7.60
N GLY A 676 16.43 -5.42 -7.03
CA GLY A 676 16.28 -4.88 -5.69
C GLY A 676 15.10 -3.90 -5.59
N GLU A 677 14.94 -3.03 -6.59
CA GLU A 677 13.80 -2.11 -6.70
C GLU A 677 12.47 -2.90 -6.87
N ARG A 678 12.46 -3.97 -7.68
CA ARG A 678 11.32 -4.91 -7.81
C ARG A 678 10.99 -5.52 -6.45
N HIS A 679 12.00 -6.06 -5.79
CA HIS A 679 11.86 -6.71 -4.48
C HIS A 679 11.26 -5.75 -3.45
N GLN A 680 11.74 -4.51 -3.43
CA GLN A 680 11.23 -3.48 -2.53
C GLN A 680 9.73 -3.20 -2.77
N SER A 681 9.31 -3.07 -4.03
CA SER A 681 7.89 -2.91 -4.36
C SER A 681 7.05 -4.12 -3.92
N THR A 682 7.51 -5.33 -4.20
CA THR A 682 6.84 -6.57 -3.76
C THR A 682 6.76 -6.66 -2.24
N SER A 683 7.84 -6.35 -1.52
CA SER A 683 7.87 -6.36 -0.06
C SER A 683 6.83 -5.41 0.53
N ARG A 684 6.66 -4.22 -0.06
CA ARG A 684 5.65 -3.25 0.37
C ARG A 684 4.23 -3.80 0.14
N GLU A 685 3.96 -4.29 -1.07
CA GLU A 685 2.66 -4.87 -1.42
C GLU A 685 2.27 -6.01 -0.47
N TRP A 686 3.20 -6.90 -0.15
CA TRP A 686 2.94 -8.03 0.74
C TRP A 686 2.69 -7.60 2.19
N VAL A 687 3.40 -6.57 2.68
CA VAL A 687 3.09 -5.96 3.98
C VAL A 687 1.68 -5.38 4.00
N GLU A 688 1.27 -4.69 2.94
CA GLU A 688 -0.03 -4.00 2.85
C GLU A 688 -1.20 -4.99 2.63
N THR A 689 -0.99 -6.10 1.94
CA THR A 689 -2.08 -6.96 1.43
C THR A 689 -2.10 -8.38 2.00
N VAL A 690 -0.97 -8.91 2.49
CA VAL A 690 -0.85 -10.33 2.88
C VAL A 690 -0.46 -10.47 4.36
N TRP A 691 0.73 -10.01 4.73
CA TRP A 691 1.36 -10.36 6.02
C TRP A 691 0.62 -9.81 7.24
N ALA A 692 -0.04 -8.66 7.12
CA ALA A 692 -0.81 -8.10 8.23
C ALA A 692 -1.93 -9.03 8.68
N GLN A 693 -2.68 -9.61 7.75
CA GLN A 693 -3.77 -10.54 8.05
C GLN A 693 -3.26 -11.94 8.39
N GLU A 694 -2.30 -12.44 7.62
CA GLU A 694 -1.64 -13.74 7.87
C GLU A 694 -1.11 -13.83 9.31
N GLY A 695 -0.44 -12.79 9.79
CA GLY A 695 0.08 -12.75 11.16
C GLY A 695 -1.02 -12.84 12.23
N ILE A 696 -2.20 -12.27 12.01
CA ILE A 696 -3.34 -12.41 12.94
C ILE A 696 -3.89 -13.84 12.89
N ASP A 697 -4.09 -14.35 11.68
CA ASP A 697 -4.69 -15.67 11.45
C ASP A 697 -3.80 -16.76 12.07
N GLU A 698 -2.50 -16.79 11.78
CA GLU A 698 -1.59 -17.81 12.29
C GLU A 698 -1.51 -17.83 13.83
N ASN A 699 -1.50 -16.66 14.46
CA ASN A 699 -1.43 -16.57 15.92
C ASN A 699 -2.76 -16.97 16.58
N THR A 700 -3.91 -16.61 15.98
CA THR A 700 -5.22 -17.03 16.48
C THR A 700 -5.50 -18.51 16.26
N GLU A 701 -5.06 -19.09 15.14
CA GLU A 701 -5.04 -20.53 14.91
C GLU A 701 -4.12 -21.26 15.91
N GLY A 702 -3.00 -20.62 16.27
CA GLY A 702 -2.12 -21.03 17.35
C GLY A 702 -2.75 -21.02 18.75
N GLY A 703 -3.95 -20.44 18.89
CA GLY A 703 -4.77 -20.45 20.10
C GLY A 703 -4.83 -19.14 20.87
N MET A 704 -4.24 -18.06 20.35
CA MET A 704 -4.32 -16.74 20.99
C MET A 704 -5.69 -16.08 20.80
N GLU A 705 -6.07 -15.24 21.77
CA GLU A 705 -7.16 -14.27 21.57
C GLU A 705 -6.61 -12.97 20.97
N TYR A 706 -7.11 -12.60 19.78
CA TYR A 706 -6.84 -11.29 19.18
C TYR A 706 -7.71 -10.20 19.82
N ILE A 707 -7.08 -9.11 20.26
CA ILE A 707 -7.73 -7.95 20.88
C ILE A 707 -7.32 -6.68 20.12
N GLU A 708 -8.30 -6.04 19.50
CA GLU A 708 -8.11 -4.73 18.89
C GLU A 708 -7.95 -3.63 19.94
N PHE A 709 -7.10 -2.65 19.65
CA PHE A 709 -7.01 -1.45 20.48
C PHE A 709 -8.32 -0.66 20.49
N SER A 710 -8.74 -0.29 21.70
CA SER A 710 -9.79 0.73 21.86
C SER A 710 -9.29 2.09 21.41
N GLN A 711 -10.21 2.99 21.05
CA GLN A 711 -9.85 4.38 20.72
C GLN A 711 -9.04 5.06 21.82
N GLU A 712 -9.35 4.76 23.09
CA GLU A 712 -8.60 5.30 24.24
C GLU A 712 -7.12 4.85 24.23
N ILE A 713 -6.84 3.61 23.86
CA ILE A 713 -5.47 3.10 23.72
C ILE A 713 -4.78 3.72 22.51
N GLN A 714 -5.47 3.84 21.37
CA GLN A 714 -4.93 4.49 20.16
C GLN A 714 -4.55 5.95 20.43
N ASP A 715 -5.42 6.70 21.11
CA ASP A 715 -5.16 8.09 21.50
C ASP A 715 -3.97 8.17 22.47
N ALA A 716 -3.86 7.23 23.41
CA ALA A 716 -2.74 7.18 24.35
C ALA A 716 -1.40 6.86 23.66
N LEU A 717 -1.38 5.94 22.68
CA LEU A 717 -0.21 5.66 21.86
C LEU A 717 0.22 6.92 21.10
N PHE A 718 -0.73 7.67 20.53
CA PHE A 718 -0.45 8.94 19.88
C PHE A 718 0.15 9.97 20.82
N GLN A 719 -0.42 10.10 22.03
CA GLN A 719 0.13 10.99 23.05
C GLN A 719 1.51 10.55 23.55
N ALA A 720 1.77 9.24 23.68
CA ALA A 720 3.08 8.72 24.04
C ALA A 720 4.12 9.00 22.94
N GLY A 721 3.73 8.87 21.67
CA GLY A 721 4.53 9.29 20.52
C GLY A 721 4.95 10.76 20.60
N ARG A 722 3.99 11.66 20.86
CA ARG A 722 4.24 13.11 20.95
C ARG A 722 5.02 13.53 22.18
N ASN A 723 4.70 12.98 23.34
CA ASN A 723 5.17 13.47 24.63
C ASN A 723 6.41 12.74 25.14
N ASN A 724 6.70 11.53 24.64
CA ASN A 724 7.85 10.73 25.08
C ASN A 724 8.78 10.38 23.93
N VAL A 725 8.27 9.79 22.84
CA VAL A 725 9.11 9.33 21.72
C VAL A 725 9.81 10.50 21.03
N LEU A 726 9.05 11.48 20.51
CA LEU A 726 9.61 12.58 19.74
C LEU A 726 10.64 13.40 20.53
N PRO A 727 10.37 13.85 21.78
CA PRO A 727 11.33 14.65 22.53
C PRO A 727 12.63 13.89 22.88
N ARG A 728 12.54 12.58 23.19
CA ARG A 728 13.72 11.75 23.47
C ARG A 728 14.54 11.47 22.22
N TRP A 729 13.88 11.28 21.08
CA TRP A 729 14.57 11.19 19.79
C TRP A 729 15.29 12.50 19.45
N VAL A 730 14.65 13.65 19.68
CA VAL A 730 15.28 14.98 19.53
C VAL A 730 16.52 15.10 20.42
N GLU A 731 16.45 14.67 21.68
CA GLU A 731 17.60 14.65 22.57
C GLU A 731 18.74 13.77 22.03
N ARG A 732 18.43 12.53 21.61
CA ARG A 732 19.41 11.58 21.04
C ARG A 732 20.09 12.10 19.79
N THR A 733 19.39 12.85 18.94
CA THR A 733 19.94 13.40 17.70
C THR A 733 20.76 14.69 17.90
N GLY A 734 20.84 15.22 19.13
CA GLY A 734 21.62 16.42 19.44
C GLY A 734 20.81 17.71 19.57
N GLY A 735 19.49 17.61 19.77
CA GLY A 735 18.58 18.72 20.05
C GLY A 735 17.84 19.27 18.82
N PRO A 736 16.96 20.28 19.02
CA PRO A 736 16.02 20.76 18.00
C PRO A 736 16.66 21.39 16.75
N ASN A 737 17.97 21.66 16.78
CA ASN A 737 18.69 22.21 15.64
C ASN A 737 19.56 21.16 14.92
N SER A 738 19.45 19.88 15.28
CA SER A 738 20.21 18.79 14.67
C SER A 738 19.85 18.62 13.19
N GLN A 739 20.74 17.99 12.42
CA GLN A 739 20.46 17.64 11.02
C GLN A 739 19.24 16.71 10.92
N ALA A 740 19.08 15.78 11.86
CA ALA A 740 17.95 14.85 11.90
C ALA A 740 16.62 15.61 12.03
N VAL A 741 16.55 16.57 12.96
CA VAL A 741 15.35 17.37 13.19
C VAL A 741 15.06 18.29 12.00
N GLN A 742 16.08 18.80 11.31
CA GLN A 742 15.89 19.58 10.09
C GLN A 742 15.25 18.73 8.97
N ILE A 743 15.79 17.54 8.71
CA ILE A 743 15.25 16.62 7.71
C ILE A 743 13.83 16.21 8.10
N TYR A 744 13.60 15.85 9.37
CA TYR A 744 12.26 15.51 9.87
C TYR A 744 11.27 16.67 9.66
N ASN A 745 11.60 17.89 10.09
CA ASN A 745 10.70 19.04 9.96
C ASN A 745 10.44 19.44 8.50
N GLU A 746 11.41 19.20 7.60
CA GLU A 746 11.28 19.51 6.18
C GLU A 746 10.46 18.45 5.43
N LYS A 747 10.66 17.17 5.74
CA LYS A 747 10.16 16.06 4.91
C LYS A 747 9.09 15.20 5.59
N ALA A 748 9.23 14.89 6.87
CA ALA A 748 8.31 14.01 7.59
C ALA A 748 7.18 14.78 8.28
N ALA A 749 7.48 15.90 8.93
CA ALA A 749 6.50 16.68 9.68
C ALA A 749 5.31 17.17 8.83
N PRO A 750 5.48 17.63 7.57
CA PRO A 750 4.34 18.02 6.72
C PRO A 750 3.37 16.88 6.42
N ILE A 751 3.86 15.64 6.42
CA ILE A 751 3.07 14.43 6.17
C ILE A 751 2.36 14.00 7.46
N ILE A 752 3.07 14.02 8.60
CA ILE A 752 2.56 13.59 9.91
C ILE A 752 1.62 14.64 10.54
N GLY A 753 1.78 15.92 10.18
CA GLY A 753 1.08 17.05 10.81
C GLY A 753 1.69 17.49 12.15
N VAL A 754 2.82 16.89 12.55
CA VAL A 754 3.52 17.18 13.81
C VAL A 754 4.95 17.56 13.51
N ARG A 755 5.38 18.74 13.98
CA ARG A 755 6.76 19.23 13.85
C ARG A 755 7.47 19.26 15.20
N VAL A 756 8.80 19.30 15.17
CA VAL A 756 9.62 19.62 16.34
C VAL A 756 9.75 21.14 16.47
N GLY A 757 9.27 21.66 17.60
CA GLY A 757 9.37 23.04 18.01
C GLY A 757 10.80 23.48 18.34
N ALA A 758 10.98 24.80 18.49
CA ALA A 758 12.29 25.37 18.84
C ALA A 758 12.78 24.95 20.24
N ASP A 759 11.87 24.49 21.10
CA ASP A 759 12.13 23.94 22.43
C ASP A 759 12.38 22.42 22.42
N GLY A 760 12.28 21.76 21.26
CA GLY A 760 12.43 20.32 21.11
C GLY A 760 11.18 19.51 21.41
N LEU A 761 10.02 20.16 21.61
CA LEU A 761 8.74 19.49 21.86
C LEU A 761 7.91 19.37 20.57
N ALA A 762 6.92 18.47 20.60
CA ALA A 762 5.95 18.33 19.52
C ALA A 762 5.06 19.57 19.39
N GLU A 763 4.92 20.11 18.18
CA GLU A 763 4.02 21.20 17.82
C GLU A 763 3.18 20.80 16.61
N ASP A 764 1.90 21.20 16.59
CA ASP A 764 1.03 20.96 15.44
C ASP A 764 1.38 21.92 14.28
N ILE A 765 1.32 21.42 13.05
CA ILE A 765 1.35 22.24 11.85
C ILE A 765 -0.09 22.65 11.55
N ASN A 766 -0.39 23.96 11.67
CA ASN A 766 -1.70 24.53 11.31
C ASN A 766 -1.90 24.64 9.80
#